data_AF-A0AAF0JP08-F1
#
_entry.id   AF-A0AAF0JP08-F1
#
_cell.length_a   1.000
_cell.length_b   1.000
_cell.length_c   1.000
_cell.angle_alpha   90.00
_cell.angle_beta   90.00
_cell.angle_gamma   90.00
#
_symmetry.space_group_name_H-M   'P 1'
#
loop_
_entity.id
_entity.type
_entity.pdbx_description
1 polymer ?
#
loop_
_entity_poly.entity_id
_entity_poly.type
_entity_poly.pdbx_seq_one_letter_code
_entity_poly.pdbx_strand_id
1 'polypeptide(L)'
;MRRNAIVCLLVLIMIVLSSSMTAMELVETREYWWGGAISWYQNPDPEAIAGARPIYVVVDPDYGPGDEPWSRSDIEWMKAGGTRVIAYLNIGFAEEWRSYWNESWSKESHPEWLTWVEYPGWPGEYFVKFWDYSAWEPGGWVDILKKELKKIIDIGFSGVRLDNIDACVMWENPSDYNLSLPRVENACEWMIYLVGNLSSYAKSLDPDFVIVANMGGALSLLGNESFLEAIDVVEREDVWYSDDEPVDPMENSEALYWLEYARDHGKEVMVTDYAWTPWKIMDALGKARGEGFYIYVASTRDLDTLADYVPSYLGLSVVNTTRGLYAVWSYHGVVDSELRSFDIYMTLLDDNKDIEPVRISGIGDDKWPSAIYLRDLDVIAVTWEKCGSSNCTIELALVNPDNPREVYGNTSIVYPGYSLRKPAIAFFNNKIYIIYLNISSSTKLYYTVIDLNTLEQEETQILSSNVLEATCIHVAESSSSIMVTWVDEDYSLHATLIDDSGVIVDKVVSANVDPRRHCVAYVPQKDVYVVAYSISNETKIIIVDTHGSILSRISIDEPLAWFPVITVVEDNKIAYTSVNKVVVVNIDDGSVVEEKELEKLPVTGMSLIHLDQELQVITPDYGSNNTVKILSIKLVSRETTTTTTTTISTTTSTTTTITTITHTTTTTTTTTETVETTQSSPTETSQQPTSLVQYSHVLILIVMLVIIVVLILIKYKK
;
A
#
# COMPACT_ATOMS: atom_id res chain seq x y z
N MET A 1 -24.66 -21.02 53.75
CA MET A 1 -23.31 -21.32 53.22
C MET A 1 -23.32 -22.20 51.96
N ARG A 2 -23.88 -23.42 51.96
CA ARG A 2 -23.83 -24.33 50.78
C ARG A 2 -24.46 -23.79 49.47
N ARG A 3 -25.54 -23.01 49.57
CA ARG A 3 -26.24 -22.45 48.40
C ARG A 3 -25.47 -21.29 47.75
N ASN A 4 -24.75 -20.51 48.55
CA ASN A 4 -23.94 -19.38 48.05
C ASN A 4 -22.64 -19.87 47.40
N ALA A 5 -22.05 -20.96 47.88
CA ALA A 5 -20.85 -21.55 47.28
C ALA A 5 -21.12 -22.14 45.87
N ILE A 6 -22.29 -22.75 45.66
CA ILE A 6 -22.70 -23.29 44.35
C ILE A 6 -22.99 -22.15 43.37
N VAL A 7 -23.62 -21.07 43.83
CA VAL A 7 -23.86 -19.87 43.00
C VAL A 7 -22.54 -19.20 42.63
N CYS A 8 -21.60 -19.05 43.56
CA CYS A 8 -20.28 -18.50 43.25
C CYS A 8 -19.50 -19.38 42.25
N LEU A 9 -19.58 -20.71 42.36
CA LEU A 9 -18.90 -21.61 41.42
C LEU A 9 -19.54 -21.55 40.02
N LEU A 10 -20.87 -21.48 39.92
CA LEU A 10 -21.57 -21.32 38.65
C LEU A 10 -21.32 -19.97 38.00
N VAL A 11 -21.21 -18.90 38.80
CA VAL A 11 -20.80 -17.57 38.33
C VAL A 11 -19.36 -17.59 37.87
N LEU A 12 -18.44 -18.27 38.57
CA LEU A 12 -17.05 -18.42 38.13
C LEU A 12 -16.94 -19.21 36.82
N ILE A 13 -17.73 -20.28 36.68
CA ILE A 13 -17.77 -21.08 35.45
C ILE A 13 -18.41 -20.28 34.31
N MET A 14 -19.45 -19.50 34.56
CA MET A 14 -20.00 -18.59 33.54
C MET A 14 -19.03 -17.48 33.18
N ILE A 15 -18.29 -16.90 34.12
CA ILE A 15 -17.26 -15.90 33.85
C ILE A 15 -16.13 -16.51 33.03
N VAL A 16 -15.68 -17.73 33.36
CA VAL A 16 -14.62 -18.43 32.62
C VAL A 16 -15.10 -18.86 31.23
N LEU A 17 -16.35 -19.30 31.09
CA LEU A 17 -16.96 -19.65 29.80
C LEU A 17 -17.27 -18.40 28.96
N SER A 18 -17.68 -17.29 29.58
CA SER A 18 -17.88 -16.03 28.86
C SER A 18 -16.54 -15.43 28.46
N SER A 19 -15.49 -15.50 29.29
CA SER A 19 -14.16 -15.01 28.94
C SER A 19 -13.45 -15.88 27.91
N SER A 20 -13.75 -17.19 27.85
CA SER A 20 -13.23 -18.09 26.82
C SER A 20 -14.06 -18.09 25.54
N MET A 21 -15.36 -17.77 25.59
CA MET A 21 -16.15 -17.48 24.39
C MET A 21 -15.84 -16.11 23.81
N THR A 22 -15.66 -15.05 24.62
CA THR A 22 -15.27 -13.72 24.12
C THR A 22 -13.82 -13.70 23.59
N ALA A 23 -12.93 -14.55 24.11
CA ALA A 23 -11.58 -14.68 23.57
C ALA A 23 -11.50 -15.53 22.29
N MET A 24 -12.52 -16.34 21.98
CA MET A 24 -12.52 -17.29 20.86
C MET A 24 -13.55 -16.93 19.76
N GLU A 25 -14.46 -15.99 20.03
CA GLU A 25 -15.23 -15.23 19.02
C GLU A 25 -14.55 -13.90 18.64
N LEU A 26 -13.43 -13.56 19.27
CA LEU A 26 -12.54 -12.57 18.71
C LEU A 26 -11.96 -13.14 17.41
N VAL A 27 -12.12 -12.37 16.34
CA VAL A 27 -11.40 -12.45 15.06
C VAL A 27 -12.11 -13.22 13.93
N GLU A 28 -13.31 -12.80 13.53
CA GLU A 28 -13.55 -12.69 12.08
C GLU A 28 -12.60 -11.61 11.56
N THR A 29 -11.57 -12.04 10.84
CA THR A 29 -10.34 -11.32 10.48
C THR A 29 -10.51 -10.09 9.59
N ARG A 30 -11.73 -9.76 9.16
CA ARG A 30 -12.00 -8.81 8.06
C ARG A 30 -12.00 -7.33 8.43
N GLU A 31 -11.75 -6.97 9.68
CA GLU A 31 -12.17 -5.66 10.20
C GLU A 31 -11.10 -4.84 10.97
N TYR A 32 -9.82 -5.23 10.91
CA TYR A 32 -8.76 -4.56 11.69
C TYR A 32 -8.23 -3.26 11.09
N TRP A 33 -8.38 -3.10 9.79
CA TRP A 33 -7.85 -1.96 9.06
C TRP A 33 -8.94 -1.38 8.16
N TRP A 34 -9.42 -0.20 8.50
CA TRP A 34 -10.42 0.54 7.72
C TRP A 34 -9.80 1.72 6.95
N GLY A 35 -8.50 1.60 6.64
CA GLY A 35 -7.67 2.70 6.13
C GLY A 35 -7.23 3.63 7.25
N GLY A 36 -6.68 3.10 8.35
CA GLY A 36 -6.30 3.87 9.55
C GLY A 36 -5.25 4.98 9.32
N ALA A 37 -4.64 5.43 10.41
CA ALA A 37 -3.52 6.36 10.37
C ALA A 37 -2.18 5.62 10.51
N ILE A 38 -1.11 6.23 10.04
CA ILE A 38 0.28 5.80 10.27
C ILE A 38 1.10 7.02 10.69
N SER A 39 2.01 6.85 11.64
CA SER A 39 3.05 7.84 11.96
C SER A 39 4.41 7.18 11.82
N TRP A 40 5.30 7.76 11.00
CA TRP A 40 6.62 7.19 10.70
C TRP A 40 7.64 8.31 10.40
N TYR A 41 8.57 8.57 11.33
CA TYR A 41 9.51 9.71 11.26
C TYR A 41 10.93 9.33 10.88
N GLN A 42 11.36 8.09 11.13
CA GLN A 42 12.73 7.65 10.85
C GLN A 42 12.75 6.62 9.74
N ASN A 43 13.49 6.91 8.67
CA ASN A 43 13.65 6.09 7.48
C ASN A 43 12.31 5.47 6.98
N PRO A 44 11.27 6.29 6.74
CA PRO A 44 9.98 5.80 6.28
C PRO A 44 10.10 5.06 4.95
N ASP A 45 9.45 3.88 4.85
CA ASP A 45 9.36 3.11 3.61
C ASP A 45 8.11 3.55 2.81
N PRO A 46 8.26 4.36 1.74
CA PRO A 46 7.13 4.86 0.97
C PRO A 46 6.43 3.72 0.21
N GLU A 47 7.13 2.62 -0.08
CA GLU A 47 6.54 1.46 -0.73
C GLU A 47 5.59 0.76 0.22
N ALA A 48 6.00 0.53 1.46
CA ALA A 48 5.15 -0.05 2.48
C ALA A 48 3.93 0.84 2.78
N ILE A 49 4.11 2.17 2.85
CA ILE A 49 3.02 3.14 3.06
C ILE A 49 2.04 3.14 1.88
N ALA A 50 2.55 3.23 0.65
CA ALA A 50 1.75 3.20 -0.57
C ALA A 50 0.98 1.87 -0.69
N GLY A 51 1.61 0.78 -0.24
CA GLY A 51 1.03 -0.56 -0.22
C GLY A 51 -0.06 -0.74 0.82
N ALA A 52 -0.04 0.04 1.91
CA ALA A 52 -1.03 0.00 2.99
C ALA A 52 -2.24 0.92 2.77
N ARG A 53 -2.07 1.97 1.96
CA ARG A 53 -3.10 2.97 1.62
C ARG A 53 -3.85 3.52 2.85
N PRO A 54 -3.13 4.00 3.90
CA PRO A 54 -3.81 4.65 5.03
C PRO A 54 -4.58 5.88 4.56
N ILE A 55 -5.60 6.30 5.31
CA ILE A 55 -6.27 7.58 5.02
C ILE A 55 -5.29 8.72 5.31
N TYR A 56 -4.56 8.64 6.42
CA TYR A 56 -3.53 9.60 6.83
C TYR A 56 -2.21 8.92 7.10
N VAL A 57 -1.12 9.53 6.64
CA VAL A 57 0.21 9.21 7.13
C VAL A 57 0.90 10.50 7.58
N VAL A 58 1.47 10.50 8.78
CA VAL A 58 2.30 11.59 9.28
C VAL A 58 3.76 11.17 9.16
N VAL A 59 4.55 11.98 8.44
CA VAL A 59 6.00 11.79 8.28
C VAL A 59 6.74 13.09 8.55
N ASP A 60 8.03 12.99 8.84
CA ASP A 60 8.88 14.18 8.90
C ASP A 60 9.13 14.73 7.48
N PRO A 61 8.99 16.05 7.24
CA PRO A 61 9.18 16.62 5.91
C PRO A 61 10.64 16.68 5.44
N ASP A 62 11.61 16.58 6.35
CA ASP A 62 13.04 16.65 6.04
C ASP A 62 13.68 15.26 5.94
N TYR A 63 13.11 14.24 6.61
CA TYR A 63 13.63 12.86 6.66
C TYR A 63 12.69 11.87 5.97
N GLY A 64 12.94 11.64 4.68
CA GLY A 64 12.25 10.66 3.86
C GLY A 64 12.97 9.30 3.81
N PRO A 65 12.84 8.54 2.71
CA PRO A 65 13.45 7.22 2.59
C PRO A 65 14.97 7.30 2.74
N GLY A 66 15.55 6.46 3.59
CA GLY A 66 16.98 6.52 3.93
C GLY A 66 17.39 7.71 4.80
N ASP A 67 16.42 8.41 5.41
CA ASP A 67 16.61 9.69 6.10
C ASP A 67 17.10 10.82 5.19
N GLU A 68 16.81 10.71 3.87
CA GLU A 68 17.13 11.72 2.85
C GLU A 68 15.88 12.54 2.48
N PRO A 69 16.02 13.76 1.94
CA PRO A 69 14.87 14.60 1.60
C PRO A 69 13.87 13.94 0.64
N TRP A 70 12.57 14.13 0.90
CA TRP A 70 11.50 13.61 0.05
C TRP A 70 11.57 14.14 -1.37
N SER A 71 11.39 13.25 -2.35
CA SER A 71 11.11 13.68 -3.72
C SER A 71 9.60 13.96 -3.91
N ARG A 72 9.27 14.88 -4.82
CA ARG A 72 7.87 15.10 -5.24
C ARG A 72 7.20 13.81 -5.72
N SER A 73 7.93 12.96 -6.45
CA SER A 73 7.41 11.71 -6.99
C SER A 73 6.99 10.74 -5.89
N ASP A 74 7.70 10.68 -4.77
CA ASP A 74 7.34 9.80 -3.64
C ASP A 74 6.03 10.25 -2.99
N ILE A 75 5.87 11.56 -2.77
CA ILE A 75 4.66 12.13 -2.19
C ILE A 75 3.46 11.97 -3.12
N GLU A 76 3.62 12.27 -4.42
CA GLU A 76 2.56 12.12 -5.42
C GLU A 76 2.14 10.65 -5.59
N TRP A 77 3.10 9.73 -5.52
CA TRP A 77 2.84 8.29 -5.60
C TRP A 77 1.97 7.79 -4.45
N MET A 78 2.31 8.13 -3.20
CA MET A 78 1.50 7.78 -2.04
C MET A 78 0.10 8.41 -2.14
N LYS A 79 0.02 9.67 -2.56
CA LYS A 79 -1.27 10.38 -2.78
C LYS A 79 -2.11 9.77 -3.89
N ALA A 80 -1.52 9.18 -4.92
CA ALA A 80 -2.26 8.50 -5.98
C ALA A 80 -3.01 7.25 -5.45
N GLY A 81 -2.51 6.62 -4.38
CA GLY A 81 -3.25 5.59 -3.62
C GLY A 81 -4.43 6.15 -2.82
N GLY A 82 -4.56 7.48 -2.79
CA GLY A 82 -5.47 8.35 -2.05
C GLY A 82 -5.21 8.41 -0.55
N THR A 83 -3.94 8.29 -0.18
CA THR A 83 -3.42 8.65 1.14
C THR A 83 -3.27 10.17 1.23
N ARG A 84 -3.65 10.76 2.36
CA ARG A 84 -3.27 12.13 2.70
C ARG A 84 -1.94 12.11 3.45
N VAL A 85 -0.88 12.53 2.76
CA VAL A 85 0.48 12.59 3.33
C VAL A 85 0.63 13.91 4.09
N ILE A 86 0.84 13.83 5.39
CA ILE A 86 0.86 14.96 6.34
C ILE A 86 2.29 15.15 6.83
N ALA A 87 2.81 16.38 6.74
CA ALA A 87 4.13 16.72 7.26
C ALA A 87 4.07 17.08 8.74
N TYR A 88 5.01 16.59 9.53
CA TYR A 88 5.27 17.10 10.88
C TYR A 88 5.73 18.57 10.87
N LEU A 89 5.24 19.37 11.81
CA LEU A 89 5.76 20.70 12.10
C LEU A 89 5.58 21.07 13.57
N ASN A 90 6.67 21.23 14.31
CA ASN A 90 6.66 21.74 15.67
C ASN A 90 6.39 23.25 15.68
N ILE A 91 5.32 23.70 16.36
CA ILE A 91 4.99 25.13 16.46
C ILE A 91 5.22 25.71 17.86
N GLY A 92 5.34 24.85 18.87
CA GLY A 92 5.56 25.21 20.27
C GLY A 92 7.04 25.32 20.64
N PHE A 93 7.92 24.56 19.96
CA PHE A 93 9.36 24.52 20.20
C PHE A 93 10.14 24.69 18.89
N ALA A 94 11.37 25.20 19.01
CA ALA A 94 12.35 25.24 17.93
C ALA A 94 13.32 24.07 18.09
N GLU A 95 13.53 23.32 17.01
CA GLU A 95 14.34 22.11 16.96
C GLU A 95 15.71 22.43 16.35
N GLU A 96 16.79 22.09 17.05
CA GLU A 96 18.15 22.51 16.64
C GLU A 96 18.70 21.82 15.38
N TRP A 97 18.09 20.72 14.95
CA TRP A 97 18.47 19.98 13.74
C TRP A 97 17.78 20.51 12.47
N ARG A 98 16.80 21.42 12.58
CA ARG A 98 16.07 21.94 11.43
C ARG A 98 16.90 22.93 10.62
N SER A 99 16.62 22.99 9.32
CA SER A 99 17.33 23.89 8.39
C SER A 99 17.20 25.38 8.71
N TYR A 100 16.18 25.79 9.49
CA TYR A 100 16.04 27.18 9.95
C TYR A 100 16.93 27.52 11.14
N TRP A 101 17.45 26.52 11.85
CA TRP A 101 18.31 26.73 13.00
C TRP A 101 19.62 27.36 12.54
N ASN A 102 20.07 28.38 13.26
CA ASN A 102 21.33 29.03 12.97
C ASN A 102 22.37 28.56 13.98
N GLU A 103 23.40 27.88 13.52
CA GLU A 103 24.50 27.35 14.36
C GLU A 103 25.22 28.42 15.20
N SER A 104 25.07 29.71 14.86
CA SER A 104 25.59 30.81 15.68
C SER A 104 24.74 31.16 16.90
N TRP A 105 23.53 30.62 17.01
CA TRP A 105 22.68 30.81 18.18
C TRP A 105 23.29 30.14 19.41
N SER A 106 23.35 30.89 20.50
CA SER A 106 23.82 30.41 21.79
C SER A 106 22.93 30.93 22.90
N LYS A 107 23.12 30.39 24.10
CA LYS A 107 22.48 30.87 25.33
C LYS A 107 22.61 32.39 25.55
N GLU A 108 23.73 32.97 25.12
CA GLU A 108 24.02 34.41 25.25
C GLU A 108 23.54 35.24 24.05
N SER A 109 23.33 34.61 22.89
CA SER A 109 23.05 35.29 21.63
C SER A 109 22.13 34.46 20.74
N HIS A 110 20.83 34.70 20.88
CA HIS A 110 19.76 34.09 20.10
C HIS A 110 18.66 35.14 19.81
N PRO A 111 17.74 34.90 18.85
CA PRO A 111 16.59 35.77 18.62
C PRO A 111 15.72 35.93 19.87
N GLU A 112 15.07 37.08 20.05
CA GLU A 112 14.28 37.36 21.26
C GLU A 112 13.10 36.40 21.43
N TRP A 113 12.54 35.88 20.33
CA TRP A 113 11.46 34.90 20.36
C TRP A 113 11.91 33.52 20.83
N LEU A 114 13.22 33.21 20.84
CA LEU A 114 13.75 31.92 21.28
C LEU A 114 14.17 32.00 22.76
N THR A 115 14.00 30.90 23.49
CA THR A 115 14.61 30.73 24.80
C THR A 115 15.69 29.66 24.76
N TRP A 116 16.61 29.67 25.74
CA TRP A 116 17.56 28.58 25.95
C TRP A 116 17.06 27.57 27.01
N VAL A 117 15.75 27.40 27.12
CA VAL A 117 15.13 26.38 27.97
C VAL A 117 14.70 25.25 27.06
N GLU A 118 15.29 24.07 27.29
CA GLU A 118 14.94 22.86 26.55
C GLU A 118 13.70 22.18 27.15
N TYR A 119 12.93 21.48 26.32
CA TYR A 119 11.91 20.57 26.81
C TYR A 119 12.58 19.34 27.45
N PRO A 120 12.31 19.01 28.74
CA PRO A 120 13.05 17.96 29.44
C PRO A 120 12.96 16.56 28.80
N GLY A 121 11.91 16.29 28.03
CA GLY A 121 11.70 15.00 27.36
C GLY A 121 12.45 14.86 26.04
N TRP A 122 12.82 15.97 25.40
CA TRP A 122 13.38 16.00 24.04
C TRP A 122 14.55 17.00 23.98
N PRO A 123 15.79 16.53 24.24
CA PRO A 123 16.97 17.38 24.15
C PRO A 123 17.12 18.02 22.77
N GLY A 124 17.48 19.31 22.73
CA GLY A 124 17.59 20.07 21.49
C GLY A 124 16.28 20.71 21.00
N GLU A 125 15.16 20.50 21.68
CA GLU A 125 13.93 21.28 21.49
C GLU A 125 13.85 22.43 22.48
N TYR A 126 13.78 23.66 21.98
CA TYR A 126 13.81 24.88 22.80
C TYR A 126 12.46 25.61 22.79
N PHE A 127 12.02 26.08 23.95
CA PHE A 127 10.78 26.85 24.08
C PHE A 127 10.84 28.16 23.27
N VAL A 128 9.78 28.43 22.50
CA VAL A 128 9.59 29.69 21.76
C VAL A 128 8.53 30.57 22.41
N LYS A 129 8.73 31.89 22.33
CA LYS A 129 7.80 32.92 22.79
C LYS A 129 6.81 33.28 21.68
N PHE A 130 5.99 32.34 21.25
CA PHE A 130 5.07 32.54 20.11
C PHE A 130 4.05 33.69 20.27
N TRP A 131 3.81 34.17 21.50
CA TRP A 131 2.98 35.35 21.79
C TRP A 131 3.75 36.68 21.72
N ASP A 132 5.08 36.65 21.81
CA ASP A 132 5.89 37.87 21.88
C ASP A 132 5.94 38.55 20.50
N TYR A 133 5.94 39.88 20.48
CA TYR A 133 5.94 40.65 19.24
C TYR A 133 7.12 40.30 18.32
N SER A 134 8.29 39.94 18.88
CA SER A 134 9.46 39.51 18.10
C SER A 134 9.24 38.21 17.30
N ALA A 135 8.26 37.38 17.68
CA ALA A 135 7.88 36.19 16.91
C ALA A 135 7.14 36.55 15.60
N TRP A 136 6.52 37.73 15.54
CA TRP A 136 5.65 38.16 14.44
C TRP A 136 6.31 39.17 13.48
N GLU A 137 7.53 39.64 13.79
CA GLU A 137 8.33 40.47 12.88
C GLU A 137 8.94 39.64 11.73
N PRO A 138 9.36 40.28 10.62
CA PRO A 138 10.09 39.58 9.56
C PRO A 138 11.34 38.86 10.10
N GLY A 139 11.48 37.56 9.79
CA GLY A 139 12.52 36.70 10.37
C GLY A 139 12.23 36.18 11.79
N GLY A 140 11.08 36.52 12.37
CA GLY A 140 10.57 35.94 13.60
C GLY A 140 10.03 34.52 13.42
N TRP A 141 9.67 33.87 14.52
CA TRP A 141 9.16 32.50 14.55
C TRP A 141 8.00 32.24 13.56
N VAL A 142 7.02 33.14 13.47
CA VAL A 142 5.87 32.97 12.58
C VAL A 142 6.26 33.06 11.10
N ASP A 143 7.24 33.89 10.76
CA ASP A 143 7.80 33.97 9.40
C ASP A 143 8.60 32.69 9.05
N ILE A 144 9.28 32.09 10.02
CA ILE A 144 9.96 30.78 9.88
C ILE A 144 8.91 29.69 9.61
N LEU A 145 7.90 29.55 10.46
CA LEU A 145 6.84 28.54 10.30
C LEU A 145 6.13 28.66 8.94
N LYS A 146 5.85 29.88 8.47
CA LYS A 146 5.26 30.08 7.14
C LYS A 146 6.18 29.67 6.00
N LYS A 147 7.49 29.86 6.12
CA LYS A 147 8.46 29.38 5.13
C LYS A 147 8.51 27.86 5.10
N GLU A 148 8.52 27.20 6.26
CA GLU A 148 8.46 25.73 6.34
C GLU A 148 7.15 25.20 5.76
N LEU A 149 5.99 25.78 6.11
CA LEU A 149 4.70 25.42 5.50
C LEU A 149 4.71 25.59 3.98
N LYS A 150 5.30 26.68 3.47
CA LYS A 150 5.42 26.86 2.02
C LYS A 150 6.27 25.76 1.39
N LYS A 151 7.40 25.37 2.00
CA LYS A 151 8.23 24.26 1.50
C LYS A 151 7.44 22.95 1.47
N ILE A 152 6.72 22.63 2.54
CA ILE A 152 5.86 21.45 2.65
C ILE A 152 4.82 21.40 1.52
N ILE A 153 4.11 22.53 1.30
CA ILE A 153 3.12 22.66 0.22
C ILE A 153 3.80 22.53 -1.16
N ASP A 154 4.95 23.19 -1.35
CA ASP A 154 5.68 23.15 -2.61
C ASP A 154 6.13 21.71 -2.95
N ILE A 155 6.59 20.91 -1.98
CA ILE A 155 6.98 19.50 -2.21
C ILE A 155 5.76 18.66 -2.67
N GLY A 156 4.56 18.99 -2.18
CA GLY A 156 3.30 18.37 -2.60
C GLY A 156 2.56 17.60 -1.51
N PHE A 157 2.94 17.79 -0.23
CA PHE A 157 2.21 17.23 0.91
C PHE A 157 0.73 17.65 0.90
N SER A 158 -0.12 16.83 1.50
CA SER A 158 -1.58 17.07 1.57
C SER A 158 -1.99 17.90 2.79
N GLY A 159 -1.09 18.06 3.76
CA GLY A 159 -1.39 18.75 4.99
C GLY A 159 -0.18 18.84 5.92
N VAL A 160 -0.41 19.41 7.10
CA VAL A 160 0.58 19.54 8.18
C VAL A 160 -0.02 19.11 9.52
N ARG A 161 0.78 18.45 10.34
CA ARG A 161 0.53 18.18 11.76
C ARG A 161 1.25 19.22 12.58
N LEU A 162 0.49 20.11 13.21
CA LEU A 162 0.99 21.13 14.11
C LEU A 162 1.19 20.51 15.48
N ASP A 163 2.45 20.38 15.89
CA ASP A 163 2.85 19.74 17.14
C ASP A 163 3.17 20.73 18.27
N ASN A 164 3.13 20.24 19.51
CA ASN A 164 3.40 20.99 20.75
C ASN A 164 2.48 22.20 20.94
N ILE A 165 1.20 22.05 20.59
CA ILE A 165 0.15 23.04 20.88
C ILE A 165 0.04 23.29 22.39
N ASP A 166 0.28 22.26 23.20
CA ASP A 166 0.24 22.30 24.65
C ASP A 166 1.40 23.02 25.33
N ALA A 167 2.41 23.45 24.56
CA ALA A 167 3.40 24.42 25.04
C ALA A 167 2.72 25.66 25.66
N CYS A 168 1.52 26.04 25.20
CA CYS A 168 0.77 27.14 25.79
C CYS A 168 0.37 26.91 27.25
N VAL A 169 -0.02 25.69 27.62
CA VAL A 169 -0.38 25.32 28.99
C VAL A 169 0.87 25.36 29.87
N MET A 170 2.02 24.96 29.33
CA MET A 170 3.31 25.04 30.01
C MET A 170 3.74 26.49 30.26
N TRP A 171 3.49 27.42 29.33
CA TRP A 171 3.73 28.84 29.52
C TRP A 171 2.78 29.49 30.55
N GLU A 172 1.53 29.03 30.63
CA GLU A 172 0.56 29.49 31.62
C GLU A 172 0.84 28.94 33.04
N ASN A 173 1.41 27.73 33.14
CA ASN A 173 1.62 27.02 34.40
C ASN A 173 3.00 26.33 34.47
N PRO A 174 4.12 27.06 34.30
CA PRO A 174 5.45 26.44 34.16
C PRO A 174 5.92 25.66 35.39
N SER A 175 5.41 26.00 36.58
CA SER A 175 5.71 25.28 37.83
C SER A 175 5.23 23.84 37.81
N ASP A 176 4.11 23.55 37.14
CA ASP A 176 3.49 22.23 37.14
C ASP A 176 4.34 21.23 36.32
N TYR A 177 5.16 21.76 35.42
CA TYR A 177 6.10 21.04 34.56
C TYR A 177 7.56 21.14 35.04
N ASN A 178 7.81 21.75 36.20
CA ASN A 178 9.16 22.04 36.72
C ASN A 178 10.05 22.87 35.76
N LEU A 179 9.44 23.75 34.97
CA LEU A 179 10.14 24.55 33.98
C LEU A 179 10.66 25.86 34.57
N SER A 180 11.87 26.24 34.17
CA SER A 180 12.49 27.52 34.53
C SER A 180 12.03 28.65 33.59
N LEU A 181 10.72 28.78 33.41
CA LEU A 181 10.08 29.76 32.52
C LEU A 181 9.22 30.74 33.33
N PRO A 182 9.08 32.00 32.89
CA PRO A 182 8.09 32.92 33.44
C PRO A 182 6.67 32.48 33.07
N ARG A 183 5.71 32.75 33.96
CA ARG A 183 4.28 32.56 33.69
C ARG A 183 3.76 33.62 32.70
N VAL A 184 2.95 33.19 31.73
CA VAL A 184 2.31 34.03 30.71
C VAL A 184 0.80 33.75 30.73
N GLU A 185 -0.03 34.70 31.15
CA GLU A 185 -1.45 34.44 31.49
C GLU A 185 -2.37 34.12 30.30
N ASN A 186 -1.99 34.44 29.08
CA ASN A 186 -2.82 34.27 27.88
C ASN A 186 -2.08 33.54 26.75
N ALA A 187 -1.14 32.66 27.09
CA ALA A 187 -0.38 31.92 26.09
C ALA A 187 -1.30 31.06 25.22
N CYS A 188 -2.33 30.44 25.78
CA CYS A 188 -3.24 29.60 24.98
C CYS A 188 -4.12 30.41 24.03
N GLU A 189 -4.52 31.64 24.37
CA GLU A 189 -5.19 32.53 23.40
C GLU A 189 -4.27 32.87 22.20
N TRP A 190 -2.98 33.08 22.46
CA TRP A 190 -2.00 33.31 21.41
C TRP A 190 -1.71 32.06 20.58
N MET A 191 -1.73 30.87 21.18
CA MET A 191 -1.61 29.61 20.44
C MET A 191 -2.80 29.41 19.51
N ILE A 192 -4.03 29.70 19.96
CA ILE A 192 -5.22 29.67 19.11
C ILE A 192 -5.06 30.64 17.92
N TYR A 193 -4.58 31.85 18.19
CA TYR A 193 -4.33 32.84 17.13
C TYR A 193 -3.23 32.39 16.15
N LEU A 194 -2.14 31.78 16.65
CA LEU A 194 -1.08 31.23 15.82
C LEU A 194 -1.61 30.13 14.89
N VAL A 195 -2.32 29.13 15.42
CA VAL A 195 -2.91 28.04 14.63
C VAL A 195 -3.86 28.58 13.57
N GLY A 196 -4.74 29.51 13.92
CA GLY A 196 -5.62 30.19 12.97
C GLY A 196 -4.85 30.93 11.86
N ASN A 197 -3.72 31.57 12.20
CA ASN A 197 -2.89 32.28 11.24
C ASN A 197 -2.17 31.34 10.27
N LEU A 198 -1.62 30.23 10.77
CA LEU A 198 -0.94 29.21 9.97
C LEU A 198 -1.93 28.48 9.06
N SER A 199 -3.09 28.08 9.59
CA SER A 199 -4.18 27.48 8.82
C SER A 199 -4.64 28.39 7.68
N SER A 200 -4.92 29.66 7.97
CA SER A 200 -5.31 30.64 6.95
C SER A 200 -4.24 30.85 5.89
N TYR A 201 -2.95 30.84 6.28
CA TYR A 201 -1.85 30.97 5.34
C TYR A 201 -1.73 29.75 4.43
N ALA A 202 -1.73 28.54 4.99
CA ALA A 202 -1.66 27.30 4.21
C ALA A 202 -2.85 27.19 3.24
N LYS A 203 -4.07 27.41 3.72
CA LYS A 203 -5.30 27.37 2.91
C LYS A 203 -5.39 28.48 1.86
N SER A 204 -4.61 29.56 2.00
CA SER A 204 -4.48 30.59 0.95
C SER A 204 -3.60 30.16 -0.22
N LEU A 205 -2.69 29.20 0.01
CA LEU A 205 -1.80 28.63 -1.00
C LEU A 205 -2.41 27.38 -1.63
N ASP A 206 -3.03 26.53 -0.81
CA ASP A 206 -3.74 25.33 -1.22
C ASP A 206 -5.05 25.19 -0.40
N PRO A 207 -6.22 25.52 -0.98
CA PRO A 207 -7.50 25.50 -0.27
C PRO A 207 -7.90 24.15 0.33
N ASP A 208 -7.37 23.03 -0.18
CA ASP A 208 -7.67 21.68 0.28
C ASP A 208 -6.63 21.15 1.29
N PHE A 209 -5.65 21.98 1.68
CA PHE A 209 -4.57 21.60 2.58
C PHE A 209 -5.09 21.33 4.00
N VAL A 210 -4.80 20.13 4.50
CA VAL A 210 -5.30 19.63 5.77
C VAL A 210 -4.48 20.15 6.94
N ILE A 211 -5.16 20.66 7.97
CA ILE A 211 -4.55 21.08 9.23
C ILE A 211 -4.89 20.07 10.32
N VAL A 212 -3.89 19.29 10.73
CA VAL A 212 -3.95 18.37 11.87
C VAL A 212 -3.37 19.06 13.10
N ALA A 213 -4.06 19.03 14.23
CA ALA A 213 -3.61 19.60 15.49
C ALA A 213 -3.33 18.49 16.51
N ASN A 214 -2.05 18.28 16.86
CA ASN A 214 -1.72 17.41 18.00
C ASN A 214 -1.94 18.17 19.29
N MET A 215 -2.95 17.74 20.05
CA MET A 215 -3.44 18.51 21.19
C MET A 215 -2.55 18.40 22.41
N GLY A 216 -1.76 17.33 22.55
CA GLY A 216 -1.02 17.03 23.78
C GLY A 216 -1.92 17.21 25.03
N GLY A 217 -1.42 17.93 26.03
CA GLY A 217 -2.17 18.29 27.24
C GLY A 217 -3.21 19.42 27.08
N ALA A 218 -3.35 20.04 25.92
CA ALA A 218 -4.19 21.23 25.70
C ALA A 218 -5.59 20.93 25.13
N LEU A 219 -6.17 19.77 25.47
CA LEU A 219 -7.46 19.31 24.96
C LEU A 219 -8.61 20.33 25.13
N SER A 220 -8.59 21.13 26.20
CA SER A 220 -9.62 22.15 26.47
C SER A 220 -9.72 23.24 25.40
N LEU A 221 -8.70 23.44 24.56
CA LEU A 221 -8.77 24.39 23.44
C LEU A 221 -9.79 23.97 22.37
N LEU A 222 -10.18 22.70 22.32
CA LEU A 222 -11.23 22.20 21.42
C LEU A 222 -12.61 22.81 21.74
N GLY A 223 -12.81 23.33 22.96
CA GLY A 223 -13.99 24.10 23.33
C GLY A 223 -14.04 25.52 22.75
N ASN A 224 -12.96 26.00 22.12
CA ASN A 224 -12.93 27.30 21.47
C ASN A 224 -13.36 27.19 20.00
N GLU A 225 -14.45 27.86 19.61
CA GLU A 225 -15.01 27.80 18.26
C GLU A 225 -13.99 28.22 17.19
N SER A 226 -13.23 29.29 17.39
CA SER A 226 -12.25 29.77 16.41
C SER A 226 -11.06 28.81 16.24
N PHE A 227 -10.63 28.13 17.31
CA PHE A 227 -9.63 27.08 17.21
C PHE A 227 -10.15 25.89 16.40
N LEU A 228 -11.36 25.44 16.74
CA LEU A 228 -11.99 24.31 16.06
C LEU A 228 -12.23 24.61 14.58
N GLU A 229 -12.65 25.83 14.22
CA GLU A 229 -12.79 26.27 12.83
C GLU A 229 -11.45 26.28 12.05
N ALA A 230 -10.33 26.51 12.73
CA ALA A 230 -9.02 26.59 12.09
C ALA A 230 -8.43 25.22 11.70
N ILE A 231 -8.89 24.12 12.31
CA ILE A 231 -8.33 22.78 12.13
C ILE A 231 -9.30 21.85 11.38
N ASP A 232 -8.78 20.81 10.76
CA ASP A 232 -9.57 19.80 10.04
C ASP A 232 -9.58 18.47 10.78
N VAL A 233 -8.45 18.11 11.41
CA VAL A 233 -8.25 16.87 12.16
C VAL A 233 -7.69 17.17 13.54
N VAL A 234 -8.18 16.47 14.55
CA VAL A 234 -7.63 16.48 15.91
C VAL A 234 -6.80 15.23 16.11
N GLU A 235 -5.62 15.37 16.68
CA GLU A 235 -4.79 14.25 17.08
C GLU A 235 -4.50 14.29 18.59
N ARG A 236 -4.45 13.11 19.20
CA ARG A 236 -3.92 12.92 20.57
C ARG A 236 -3.15 11.60 20.65
N GLU A 237 -1.95 11.67 21.19
CA GLU A 237 -1.17 10.49 21.54
C GLU A 237 -1.64 9.89 22.87
N ASP A 238 -1.29 8.65 23.19
CA ASP A 238 -1.50 8.05 24.52
C ASP A 238 -2.96 8.14 25.01
N VAL A 239 -3.93 7.66 24.22
CA VAL A 239 -5.35 7.68 24.61
C VAL A 239 -5.72 6.44 25.42
N TRP A 240 -5.45 5.23 24.92
CA TRP A 240 -5.75 4.00 25.65
C TRP A 240 -4.51 3.32 26.20
N TYR A 241 -3.41 3.36 25.45
CA TYR A 241 -2.14 2.75 25.84
C TYR A 241 -0.95 3.68 25.60
N SER A 242 -0.06 3.72 26.59
CA SER A 242 1.21 4.43 26.60
C SER A 242 2.29 3.47 27.09
N ASP A 243 3.31 3.21 26.26
CA ASP A 243 4.39 2.26 26.55
C ASP A 243 3.88 0.88 26.99
N ASP A 244 2.89 0.39 26.25
CA ASP A 244 2.17 -0.86 26.47
C ASP A 244 1.35 -0.88 27.78
N GLU A 245 1.34 0.17 28.60
CA GLU A 245 0.52 0.25 29.81
C GLU A 245 -0.78 1.01 29.56
N PRO A 246 -1.90 0.66 30.22
CA PRO A 246 -3.14 1.41 30.08
C PRO A 246 -2.96 2.82 30.64
N VAL A 247 -3.45 3.81 29.89
CA VAL A 247 -3.46 5.22 30.29
C VAL A 247 -4.31 5.40 31.56
N ASP A 248 -3.96 6.39 32.39
CA ASP A 248 -4.71 6.67 33.62
C ASP A 248 -6.21 6.90 33.31
N PRO A 249 -7.14 6.29 34.06
CA PRO A 249 -8.56 6.39 33.76
C PRO A 249 -9.12 7.82 33.73
N MET A 250 -8.55 8.75 34.50
CA MET A 250 -8.99 10.16 34.49
C MET A 250 -8.52 10.84 33.21
N GLU A 251 -7.26 10.66 32.84
CA GLU A 251 -6.68 11.19 31.60
C GLU A 251 -7.39 10.62 30.37
N ASN A 252 -7.59 9.29 30.33
CA ASN A 252 -8.34 8.64 29.26
C ASN A 252 -9.77 9.20 29.14
N SER A 253 -10.47 9.40 30.26
CA SER A 253 -11.84 9.94 30.24
C SER A 253 -11.88 11.39 29.74
N GLU A 254 -10.88 12.20 30.11
CA GLU A 254 -10.76 13.59 29.63
C GLU A 254 -10.43 13.65 28.14
N ALA A 255 -9.47 12.84 27.69
CA ALA A 255 -9.11 12.72 26.27
C ALA A 255 -10.32 12.31 25.44
N LEU A 256 -11.00 11.22 25.81
CA LEU A 256 -12.18 10.74 25.09
C LEU A 256 -13.28 11.79 25.01
N TYR A 257 -13.60 12.48 26.12
CA TYR A 257 -14.60 13.54 26.10
C TYR A 257 -14.32 14.61 25.05
N TRP A 258 -13.07 15.10 24.96
CA TRP A 258 -12.70 16.16 24.03
C TRP A 258 -12.58 15.68 22.58
N LEU A 259 -12.10 14.45 22.37
CA LEU A 259 -12.02 13.85 21.03
C LEU A 259 -13.42 13.55 20.47
N GLU A 260 -14.32 13.00 21.29
CA GLU A 260 -15.73 12.84 20.95
C GLU A 260 -16.40 14.18 20.67
N TYR A 261 -16.12 15.20 21.48
CA TYR A 261 -16.60 16.56 21.23
C TYR A 261 -16.16 17.08 19.86
N ALA A 262 -14.88 16.93 19.50
CA ALA A 262 -14.38 17.36 18.20
C ALA A 262 -15.04 16.60 17.05
N ARG A 263 -15.18 15.27 17.17
CA ARG A 263 -15.90 14.41 16.21
C ARG A 263 -17.33 14.88 16.01
N ASP A 264 -18.05 15.13 17.09
CA ASP A 264 -19.46 15.53 17.07
C ASP A 264 -19.65 16.95 16.48
N HIS A 265 -18.56 17.74 16.41
CA HIS A 265 -18.48 19.03 15.71
C HIS A 265 -17.87 18.92 14.29
N GLY A 266 -17.82 17.70 13.73
CA GLY A 266 -17.47 17.45 12.34
C GLY A 266 -15.97 17.42 12.05
N LYS A 267 -15.12 17.24 13.08
CA LYS A 267 -13.69 17.00 12.90
C LYS A 267 -13.39 15.51 12.79
N GLU A 268 -12.40 15.18 11.99
CA GLU A 268 -11.84 13.83 12.03
C GLU A 268 -10.89 13.72 13.24
N VAL A 269 -10.74 12.51 13.77
CA VAL A 269 -9.92 12.24 14.95
C VAL A 269 -8.89 11.18 14.62
N MET A 270 -7.64 11.47 14.97
CA MET A 270 -6.49 10.57 14.90
C MET A 270 -5.95 10.29 16.30
N VAL A 271 -5.55 9.04 16.55
CA VAL A 271 -4.92 8.61 17.78
C VAL A 271 -3.60 7.91 17.45
N THR A 272 -2.56 8.21 18.23
CA THR A 272 -1.30 7.44 18.21
C THR A 272 -1.07 6.84 19.60
N ASP A 273 -1.31 5.54 19.73
CA ASP A 273 -1.04 4.79 20.96
C ASP A 273 0.27 4.02 20.83
N TYR A 274 0.94 3.75 21.95
CA TYR A 274 2.19 2.99 21.97
C TYR A 274 1.98 1.66 22.70
N ALA A 275 1.90 0.56 21.95
CA ALA A 275 1.71 -0.79 22.50
C ALA A 275 2.27 -1.88 21.57
N TRP A 276 2.74 -2.98 22.16
CA TRP A 276 3.34 -4.12 21.44
C TRP A 276 2.80 -5.47 21.89
N THR A 277 2.01 -5.52 22.97
CA THR A 277 1.29 -6.73 23.36
C THR A 277 0.09 -6.96 22.43
N PRO A 278 -0.03 -8.11 21.72
CA PRO A 278 -1.04 -8.30 20.68
C PRO A 278 -2.47 -7.98 21.12
N TRP A 279 -2.93 -8.46 22.28
CA TRP A 279 -4.29 -8.19 22.73
C TRP A 279 -4.56 -6.71 23.05
N LYS A 280 -3.52 -5.94 23.44
CA LYS A 280 -3.65 -4.50 23.70
C LYS A 280 -3.77 -3.73 22.39
N ILE A 281 -3.00 -4.12 21.37
CA ILE A 281 -3.14 -3.62 20.00
C ILE A 281 -4.57 -3.86 19.52
N MET A 282 -5.07 -5.10 19.62
CA MET A 282 -6.44 -5.42 19.19
C MET A 282 -7.52 -4.66 19.96
N ASP A 283 -7.33 -4.47 21.27
CA ASP A 283 -8.26 -3.72 22.12
C ASP A 283 -8.31 -2.23 21.73
N ALA A 284 -7.15 -1.60 21.52
CA ALA A 284 -7.06 -0.20 21.07
C ALA A 284 -7.69 0.00 19.68
N LEU A 285 -7.39 -0.90 18.73
CA LEU A 285 -8.01 -0.88 17.40
C LEU A 285 -9.54 -1.01 17.47
N GLY A 286 -10.03 -1.93 18.30
CA GLY A 286 -11.48 -2.13 18.50
C GLY A 286 -12.17 -0.92 19.11
N LYS A 287 -11.55 -0.28 20.13
CA LYS A 287 -12.06 0.93 20.77
C LYS A 287 -12.09 2.12 19.82
N ALA A 288 -10.98 2.39 19.12
CA ALA A 288 -10.91 3.47 18.14
C ALA A 288 -11.97 3.32 17.05
N ARG A 289 -12.15 2.11 16.54
CA ARG A 289 -13.19 1.81 15.55
C ARG A 289 -14.60 2.04 16.09
N GLY A 290 -14.85 1.65 17.35
CA GLY A 290 -16.12 1.92 18.03
C GLY A 290 -16.45 3.41 18.13
N GLU A 291 -15.44 4.25 18.29
CA GLU A 291 -15.57 5.71 18.32
C GLU A 291 -15.56 6.37 16.94
N GLY A 292 -15.24 5.62 15.88
CA GLY A 292 -15.05 6.17 14.53
C GLY A 292 -13.77 7.00 14.39
N PHE A 293 -12.76 6.75 15.23
CA PHE A 293 -11.45 7.40 15.15
C PHE A 293 -10.54 6.64 14.19
N TYR A 294 -9.55 7.32 13.62
CA TYR A 294 -8.40 6.69 13.00
C TYR A 294 -7.33 6.47 14.07
N ILE A 295 -6.62 5.34 14.03
CA ILE A 295 -5.58 5.03 15.01
C ILE A 295 -4.35 4.43 14.34
N TYR A 296 -3.19 4.80 14.86
CA TYR A 296 -1.95 4.07 14.73
C TYR A 296 -1.51 3.56 16.10
N VAL A 297 -1.31 2.24 16.24
CA VAL A 297 -0.74 1.64 17.45
C VAL A 297 0.72 1.34 17.17
N ALA A 298 1.59 2.28 17.50
CA ALA A 298 3.02 2.17 17.25
C ALA A 298 3.67 1.13 18.18
N SER A 299 4.58 0.35 17.64
CA SER A 299 5.38 -0.62 18.40
C SER A 299 6.55 0.03 19.16
N THR A 300 6.94 1.25 18.78
CA THR A 300 8.05 2.02 19.34
C THR A 300 7.68 3.51 19.42
N ARG A 301 8.29 4.26 20.35
CA ARG A 301 8.19 5.73 20.38
C ARG A 301 9.04 6.42 19.32
N ASP A 302 9.99 5.69 18.75
CA ASP A 302 10.89 6.20 17.71
C ASP A 302 10.17 6.38 16.36
N LEU A 303 9.00 5.75 16.18
CA LEU A 303 8.19 5.80 14.96
C LEU A 303 9.03 5.47 13.72
N ASP A 304 9.75 4.35 13.79
CA ASP A 304 10.82 3.94 12.87
C ASP A 304 10.48 2.69 12.05
N THR A 305 9.27 2.14 12.24
CA THR A 305 8.79 0.96 11.53
C THR A 305 7.29 1.03 11.27
N LEU A 306 6.86 0.31 10.23
CA LEU A 306 5.46 -0.08 10.06
C LEU A 306 5.07 -1.06 11.17
N ALA A 307 3.92 -0.85 11.81
CA ALA A 307 3.38 -1.80 12.78
C ALA A 307 2.85 -3.08 12.08
N ASP A 308 3.22 -4.25 12.59
CA ASP A 308 2.96 -5.56 11.95
C ASP A 308 1.48 -5.86 11.62
N TYR A 309 0.53 -5.20 12.28
CA TYR A 309 -0.90 -5.41 12.03
C TYR A 309 -1.40 -4.66 10.78
N VAL A 310 -0.66 -3.67 10.30
CA VAL A 310 -1.05 -2.84 9.16
C VAL A 310 -0.92 -3.65 7.87
N PRO A 311 -2.01 -3.94 7.15
CA PRO A 311 -1.93 -4.67 5.91
C PRO A 311 -1.22 -3.83 4.84
N SER A 312 -0.27 -4.42 4.11
CA SER A 312 0.41 -3.76 3.00
C SER A 312 0.73 -4.75 1.89
N TYR A 313 0.50 -4.34 0.64
CA TYR A 313 0.69 -5.16 -0.55
C TYR A 313 1.78 -4.57 -1.45
N LEU A 314 2.74 -5.40 -1.87
CA LEU A 314 3.82 -5.01 -2.76
C LEU A 314 3.96 -5.99 -3.93
N GLY A 315 4.06 -5.45 -5.14
CA GLY A 315 4.13 -6.25 -6.35
C GLY A 315 2.85 -7.06 -6.61
N LEU A 316 2.52 -7.24 -7.89
CA LEU A 316 1.49 -8.19 -8.29
C LEU A 316 1.80 -8.68 -9.70
N SER A 317 2.22 -9.94 -9.80
CA SER A 317 2.47 -10.61 -11.07
C SER A 317 1.38 -11.64 -11.31
N VAL A 318 0.89 -11.74 -12.55
CA VAL A 318 -0.09 -12.75 -12.93
C VAL A 318 0.41 -13.51 -14.15
N VAL A 319 0.34 -14.84 -14.06
CA VAL A 319 0.80 -15.74 -15.12
C VAL A 319 -0.36 -16.58 -15.63
N ASN A 320 -0.42 -16.75 -16.96
CA ASN A 320 -1.41 -17.61 -17.59
C ASN A 320 -0.85 -19.03 -17.77
N THR A 321 -1.43 -19.97 -17.04
CA THR A 321 -1.05 -21.39 -17.06
C THR A 321 -2.11 -22.24 -17.75
N THR A 322 -1.82 -23.52 -17.96
CA THR A 322 -2.81 -24.50 -18.43
C THR A 322 -3.93 -24.79 -17.43
N ARG A 323 -3.81 -24.37 -16.15
CA ARG A 323 -4.85 -24.48 -15.11
C ARG A 323 -5.69 -23.21 -14.96
N GLY A 324 -5.28 -22.12 -15.60
CA GLY A 324 -5.84 -20.78 -15.40
C GLY A 324 -4.79 -19.77 -14.96
N LEU A 325 -5.26 -18.62 -14.50
CA LEU A 325 -4.40 -17.53 -14.06
C LEU A 325 -3.93 -17.75 -12.63
N TYR A 326 -2.64 -17.60 -12.37
CA TYR A 326 -2.10 -17.52 -11.02
C TYR A 326 -1.63 -16.10 -10.73
N ALA A 327 -2.02 -15.58 -9.57
CA ALA A 327 -1.49 -14.32 -9.04
C ALA A 327 -0.39 -14.61 -8.01
N VAL A 328 0.64 -13.76 -7.99
CA VAL A 328 1.74 -13.77 -7.02
C VAL A 328 1.97 -12.35 -6.53
N TRP A 329 2.05 -12.16 -5.21
CA TRP A 329 2.26 -10.85 -4.58
C TRP A 329 2.99 -10.99 -3.24
N SER A 330 3.52 -9.88 -2.74
CA SER A 330 4.05 -9.77 -1.37
C SER A 330 3.01 -9.12 -0.47
N TYR A 331 2.87 -9.63 0.75
CA TYR A 331 1.91 -9.14 1.73
C TYR A 331 2.49 -9.10 3.14
N HIS A 332 2.30 -7.98 3.81
CA HIS A 332 2.55 -7.73 5.24
C HIS A 332 1.21 -7.52 5.95
N GLY A 333 1.07 -8.01 7.18
CA GLY A 333 -0.16 -7.87 7.97
C GLY A 333 -0.61 -9.16 8.65
N VAL A 334 -1.89 -9.24 9.02
CA VAL A 334 -2.44 -10.41 9.72
C VAL A 334 -2.80 -11.53 8.73
N VAL A 335 -2.24 -12.73 8.95
CA VAL A 335 -2.59 -13.97 8.23
C VAL A 335 -2.79 -15.10 9.23
N ASP A 336 -3.91 -15.82 9.17
CA ASP A 336 -4.25 -16.91 10.10
C ASP A 336 -4.15 -16.53 11.59
N SER A 337 -4.52 -15.28 11.93
CA SER A 337 -4.37 -14.69 13.28
C SER A 337 -2.93 -14.51 13.76
N GLU A 338 -1.94 -14.66 12.89
CA GLU A 338 -0.54 -14.35 13.16
C GLU A 338 -0.14 -13.05 12.45
N LEU A 339 0.64 -12.23 13.16
CA LEU A 339 1.31 -11.07 12.59
C LEU A 339 2.43 -11.54 11.66
N ARG A 340 2.47 -11.01 10.45
CA ARG A 340 3.46 -11.36 9.42
C ARG A 340 4.14 -10.10 8.91
N SER A 341 5.46 -10.20 8.78
CA SER A 341 6.25 -9.36 7.88
C SER A 341 5.86 -9.65 6.41
N PHE A 342 6.51 -8.96 5.48
CA PHE A 342 6.28 -9.21 4.05
C PHE A 342 6.67 -10.64 3.66
N ASP A 343 5.70 -11.47 3.27
CA ASP A 343 5.92 -12.82 2.74
C ASP A 343 5.34 -12.90 1.30
N ILE A 344 5.82 -13.85 0.49
CA ILE A 344 5.29 -14.07 -0.88
C ILE A 344 4.15 -15.07 -0.86
N TYR A 345 3.02 -14.65 -1.43
CA TYR A 345 1.81 -15.45 -1.57
C TYR A 345 1.46 -15.67 -3.03
N MET A 346 0.77 -16.78 -3.27
CA MET A 346 0.30 -17.19 -4.58
C MET A 346 -1.07 -17.82 -4.50
N THR A 347 -1.95 -17.54 -5.46
CA THR A 347 -3.24 -18.23 -5.58
C THR A 347 -3.65 -18.43 -7.04
N LEU A 348 -4.45 -19.47 -7.28
CA LEU A 348 -5.18 -19.63 -8.53
C LEU A 348 -6.38 -18.67 -8.51
N LEU A 349 -6.51 -17.89 -9.57
CA LEU A 349 -7.62 -16.96 -9.76
C LEU A 349 -8.84 -17.71 -10.29
N ASP A 350 -9.89 -17.81 -9.48
CA ASP A 350 -11.19 -18.39 -9.86
C ASP A 350 -12.32 -17.54 -9.26
N ASP A 351 -13.06 -16.82 -10.10
CA ASP A 351 -14.19 -15.96 -9.69
C ASP A 351 -15.27 -16.70 -8.89
N ASN A 352 -15.30 -18.04 -8.94
CA ASN A 352 -16.32 -18.87 -8.30
C ASN A 352 -15.81 -19.64 -7.07
N LYS A 353 -14.55 -19.44 -6.65
CA LYS A 353 -13.99 -20.16 -5.49
C LYS A 353 -13.13 -19.25 -4.62
N ASP A 354 -13.43 -19.25 -3.32
CA ASP A 354 -12.54 -18.72 -2.29
C ASP A 354 -11.33 -19.67 -2.15
N ILE A 355 -10.32 -19.51 -3.01
CA ILE A 355 -9.07 -20.26 -2.93
C ILE A 355 -8.12 -19.48 -2.02
N GLU A 356 -7.87 -20.02 -0.83
CA GLU A 356 -6.93 -19.45 0.12
C GLU A 356 -5.53 -19.33 -0.50
N PRO A 357 -4.90 -18.15 -0.42
CA PRO A 357 -3.53 -17.96 -0.86
C PRO A 357 -2.55 -18.89 -0.15
N VAL A 358 -1.60 -19.41 -0.91
CA VAL A 358 -0.51 -20.22 -0.40
C VAL A 358 0.73 -19.36 -0.27
N ARG A 359 1.33 -19.33 0.93
CA ARG A 359 2.67 -18.77 1.12
C ARG A 359 3.70 -19.68 0.45
N ILE A 360 4.53 -19.13 -0.41
CA ILE A 360 5.59 -19.86 -1.13
C ILE A 360 7.00 -19.51 -0.66
N SER A 361 7.16 -18.41 0.08
CA SER A 361 8.42 -18.02 0.68
C SER A 361 8.58 -18.53 2.13
N GLY A 362 9.79 -18.39 2.66
CA GLY A 362 10.03 -18.51 4.10
C GLY A 362 9.56 -17.25 4.83
N ILE A 363 9.54 -17.29 6.17
CA ILE A 363 9.29 -16.10 6.99
C ILE A 363 10.47 -15.13 6.80
N GLY A 364 10.18 -13.91 6.33
CA GLY A 364 11.19 -12.89 6.03
C GLY A 364 10.59 -11.54 5.71
N ASP A 365 11.43 -10.61 5.25
CA ASP A 365 10.98 -9.37 4.59
C ASP A 365 11.15 -9.55 3.08
N ASP A 366 10.26 -10.35 2.52
CA ASP A 366 10.29 -10.87 1.15
C ASP A 366 9.34 -10.04 0.27
N LYS A 367 9.89 -9.28 -0.69
CA LYS A 367 9.18 -8.19 -1.41
C LYS A 367 9.30 -8.31 -2.93
N TRP A 368 8.47 -7.52 -3.63
CA TRP A 368 8.52 -7.32 -5.08
C TRP A 368 8.66 -8.59 -5.93
N PRO A 369 7.71 -9.54 -5.84
CA PRO A 369 7.79 -10.76 -6.63
C PRO A 369 7.51 -10.50 -8.12
N SER A 370 8.17 -11.29 -8.96
CA SER A 370 7.92 -11.38 -10.39
C SER A 370 7.84 -12.84 -10.81
N ALA A 371 6.97 -13.17 -11.75
CA ALA A 371 6.71 -14.56 -12.13
C ALA A 371 6.52 -14.73 -13.64
N ILE A 372 6.91 -15.91 -14.13
CA ILE A 372 6.68 -16.38 -15.50
C ILE A 372 6.26 -17.85 -15.50
N TYR A 373 5.55 -18.28 -16.54
CA TYR A 373 5.15 -19.67 -16.72
C TYR A 373 6.05 -20.38 -17.74
N LEU A 374 6.77 -21.40 -17.29
CA LEU A 374 7.63 -22.23 -18.12
C LEU A 374 6.82 -23.38 -18.71
N ARG A 375 6.16 -23.12 -19.84
CA ARG A 375 5.16 -24.02 -20.45
C ARG A 375 5.66 -25.44 -20.69
N ASP A 376 6.90 -25.62 -21.12
CA ASP A 376 7.44 -26.94 -21.49
C ASP A 376 7.70 -27.83 -20.27
N LEU A 377 8.01 -27.23 -19.13
CA LEU A 377 8.18 -27.93 -17.85
C LEU A 377 6.91 -27.95 -17.02
N ASP A 378 5.93 -27.13 -17.37
CA ASP A 378 4.68 -26.97 -16.65
C ASP A 378 4.89 -26.47 -15.20
N VAL A 379 5.79 -25.50 -15.04
CA VAL A 379 6.14 -24.91 -13.74
C VAL A 379 6.04 -23.39 -13.78
N ILE A 380 5.82 -22.78 -12.62
CA ILE A 380 5.83 -21.31 -12.47
C ILE A 380 7.15 -20.92 -11.81
N ALA A 381 7.97 -20.15 -12.50
CA ALA A 381 9.18 -19.59 -11.92
C ALA A 381 8.82 -18.26 -11.24
N VAL A 382 9.11 -18.15 -9.94
CA VAL A 382 8.87 -16.95 -9.14
C VAL A 382 10.18 -16.46 -8.57
N THR A 383 10.47 -15.18 -8.74
CA THR A 383 11.61 -14.51 -8.11
C THR A 383 11.15 -13.37 -7.22
N TRP A 384 11.88 -13.09 -6.15
CA TRP A 384 11.59 -12.00 -5.22
C TRP A 384 12.87 -11.56 -4.49
N GLU A 385 12.84 -10.36 -3.91
CA GLU A 385 13.91 -9.92 -3.01
C GLU A 385 13.66 -10.46 -1.61
N LYS A 386 14.71 -10.86 -0.91
CA LYS A 386 14.66 -11.33 0.47
C LYS A 386 15.64 -10.54 1.31
N CYS A 387 15.12 -9.72 2.22
CA CYS A 387 15.95 -8.86 3.07
C CYS A 387 16.13 -9.45 4.47
N GLY A 388 17.39 -9.52 4.90
CA GLY A 388 17.77 -9.77 6.29
C GLY A 388 18.32 -8.50 6.95
N SER A 389 18.87 -8.63 8.16
CA SER A 389 19.35 -7.49 8.95
C SER A 389 20.56 -6.74 8.39
N SER A 390 21.23 -7.25 7.34
CA SER A 390 22.43 -6.60 6.78
C SER A 390 22.65 -6.78 5.28
N ASN A 391 21.92 -7.65 4.58
CA ASN A 391 21.99 -7.83 3.13
C ASN A 391 20.63 -8.31 2.60
N CYS A 392 20.34 -8.03 1.33
CA CYS A 392 19.21 -8.59 0.61
C CYS A 392 19.70 -9.51 -0.52
N THR A 393 19.02 -10.64 -0.72
CA THR A 393 19.28 -11.62 -1.79
C THR A 393 18.13 -11.61 -2.79
N ILE A 394 18.36 -12.16 -4.00
CA ILE A 394 17.26 -12.47 -4.91
C ILE A 394 17.04 -13.97 -4.88
N GLU A 395 15.82 -14.38 -4.52
CA GLU A 395 15.42 -15.78 -4.50
C GLU A 395 14.76 -16.16 -5.83
N LEU A 396 14.89 -17.42 -6.24
CA LEU A 396 14.16 -18.02 -7.35
C LEU A 396 13.60 -19.36 -6.89
N ALA A 397 12.30 -19.59 -7.11
CA ALA A 397 11.65 -20.88 -6.89
C ALA A 397 10.87 -21.33 -8.13
N LEU A 398 10.98 -22.63 -8.45
CA LEU A 398 10.14 -23.30 -9.45
C LEU A 398 8.97 -23.98 -8.74
N VAL A 399 7.77 -23.42 -8.87
CA VAL A 399 6.56 -23.84 -8.16
C VAL A 399 5.71 -24.75 -9.03
N ASN A 400 5.21 -25.84 -8.45
CA ASN A 400 4.25 -26.73 -9.09
C ASN A 400 2.85 -26.07 -9.13
N PRO A 401 2.25 -25.83 -10.30
CA PRO A 401 0.90 -25.26 -10.37
C PRO A 401 -0.17 -26.17 -9.73
N ASP A 402 -0.02 -27.50 -9.81
CA ASP A 402 -1.00 -28.44 -9.22
C ASP A 402 -0.95 -28.46 -7.68
N ASN A 403 0.18 -28.06 -7.10
CA ASN A 403 0.36 -27.95 -5.66
C ASN A 403 1.35 -26.82 -5.36
N PRO A 404 0.89 -25.57 -5.17
CA PRO A 404 1.77 -24.42 -4.95
C PRO A 404 2.64 -24.51 -3.69
N ARG A 405 2.38 -25.48 -2.79
CA ARG A 405 3.25 -25.77 -1.64
C ARG A 405 4.49 -26.59 -2.00
N GLU A 406 4.53 -27.16 -3.19
CA GLU A 406 5.64 -27.97 -3.69
C GLU A 406 6.54 -27.13 -4.61
N VAL A 407 7.78 -26.97 -4.18
CA VAL A 407 8.85 -26.31 -4.95
C VAL A 407 9.75 -27.38 -5.55
N TYR A 408 9.83 -27.44 -6.87
CA TYR A 408 10.66 -28.40 -7.61
C TYR A 408 12.15 -28.10 -7.53
N GLY A 409 12.49 -26.83 -7.37
CA GLY A 409 13.86 -26.38 -7.19
C GLY A 409 13.90 -24.90 -6.81
N ASN A 410 14.95 -24.52 -6.11
CA ASN A 410 15.20 -23.12 -5.75
C ASN A 410 16.68 -22.80 -5.82
N THR A 411 16.99 -21.52 -5.94
CA THR A 411 18.35 -20.99 -5.90
C THR A 411 18.30 -19.55 -5.41
N SER A 412 19.42 -19.05 -4.92
CA SER A 412 19.54 -17.69 -4.40
C SER A 412 20.72 -16.99 -5.05
N ILE A 413 20.51 -15.76 -5.51
CA ILE A 413 21.56 -14.86 -5.97
C ILE A 413 22.02 -14.04 -4.78
N VAL A 414 23.30 -14.18 -4.43
CA VAL A 414 23.91 -13.55 -3.26
C VAL A 414 25.15 -12.79 -3.67
N TYR A 415 25.17 -11.50 -3.34
CA TYR A 415 26.34 -10.64 -3.51
C TYR A 415 26.75 -10.07 -2.14
N PRO A 416 27.90 -10.49 -1.57
CA PRO A 416 28.32 -10.05 -0.24
C PRO A 416 28.52 -8.52 -0.17
N GLY A 417 27.86 -7.87 0.79
CA GLY A 417 27.98 -6.42 1.03
C GLY A 417 27.09 -5.55 0.14
N TYR A 418 26.05 -6.13 -0.45
CA TYR A 418 25.12 -5.47 -1.36
C TYR A 418 23.66 -5.76 -0.96
N SER A 419 22.77 -4.82 -1.24
CA SER A 419 21.33 -4.99 -1.10
C SER A 419 20.70 -5.17 -2.49
N LEU A 420 20.26 -6.39 -2.81
CA LEU A 420 19.65 -6.71 -4.10
C LEU A 420 18.14 -6.47 -4.06
N ARG A 421 17.58 -5.74 -5.03
CA ARG A 421 16.18 -5.28 -5.01
C ARG A 421 15.44 -5.39 -6.34
N LYS A 422 14.11 -5.45 -6.27
CA LYS A 422 13.13 -5.33 -7.37
C LYS A 422 13.42 -6.24 -8.58
N PRO A 423 13.49 -7.56 -8.40
CA PRO A 423 13.83 -8.46 -9.50
C PRO A 423 12.71 -8.54 -10.56
N ALA A 424 13.10 -8.46 -11.82
CA ALA A 424 12.29 -8.82 -12.97
C ALA A 424 12.82 -10.13 -13.57
N ILE A 425 11.92 -11.01 -14.01
CA ILE A 425 12.26 -12.33 -14.56
C ILE A 425 11.83 -12.44 -16.02
N ALA A 426 12.71 -13.02 -16.84
CA ALA A 426 12.43 -13.38 -18.21
C ALA A 426 12.96 -14.78 -18.54
N PHE A 427 12.37 -15.43 -19.54
CA PHE A 427 12.78 -16.72 -20.07
C PHE A 427 13.13 -16.61 -21.56
N PHE A 428 14.35 -16.99 -21.89
CA PHE A 428 14.85 -16.95 -23.26
C PHE A 428 15.82 -18.09 -23.51
N ASN A 429 15.68 -18.78 -24.65
CA ASN A 429 16.54 -19.89 -25.07
C ASN A 429 16.84 -20.94 -23.99
N ASN A 430 15.80 -21.37 -23.27
CA ASN A 430 15.88 -22.37 -22.19
C ASN A 430 16.70 -21.93 -20.96
N LYS A 431 16.84 -20.61 -20.76
CA LYS A 431 17.51 -20.01 -19.60
C LYS A 431 16.62 -18.98 -18.95
N ILE A 432 16.77 -18.84 -17.63
CA ILE A 432 16.10 -17.80 -16.85
C ILE A 432 17.05 -16.61 -16.73
N TYR A 433 16.55 -15.43 -17.08
CA TYR A 433 17.23 -14.16 -16.90
C TYR A 433 16.56 -13.42 -15.75
N ILE A 434 17.34 -13.06 -14.74
CA ILE A 434 16.87 -12.24 -13.62
C ILE A 434 17.59 -10.91 -13.66
N ILE A 435 16.83 -9.83 -13.79
CA ILE A 435 17.32 -8.46 -13.85
C ILE A 435 16.96 -7.78 -12.52
N TYR A 436 17.92 -7.16 -11.85
CA TYR A 436 17.72 -6.62 -10.50
C TYR A 436 18.64 -5.44 -10.20
N LEU A 437 18.21 -4.62 -9.22
CA LEU A 437 19.02 -3.55 -8.68
C LEU A 437 20.01 -4.10 -7.66
N ASN A 438 21.20 -3.53 -7.65
CA ASN A 438 22.19 -3.72 -6.61
C ASN A 438 22.48 -2.35 -5.99
N ILE A 439 22.09 -2.20 -4.72
CA ILE A 439 22.21 -0.97 -3.94
C ILE A 439 23.39 -1.11 -2.98
N SER A 440 24.31 -0.16 -3.06
CA SER A 440 25.49 -0.04 -2.19
C SER A 440 25.88 1.44 -2.08
N SER A 441 27.15 1.82 -2.24
CA SER A 441 27.54 3.23 -2.34
C SER A 441 27.07 3.90 -3.64
N SER A 442 26.63 3.10 -4.63
CA SER A 442 26.02 3.55 -5.88
C SER A 442 25.09 2.45 -6.37
N THR A 443 23.93 2.82 -6.93
CA THR A 443 22.96 1.87 -7.46
C THR A 443 23.35 1.43 -8.86
N LYS A 444 23.29 0.11 -9.11
CA LYS A 444 23.63 -0.50 -10.41
C LYS A 444 22.54 -1.49 -10.82
N LEU A 445 22.42 -1.73 -12.11
CA LEU A 445 21.50 -2.70 -12.69
C LEU A 445 22.30 -3.90 -13.17
N TYR A 446 21.90 -5.09 -12.73
CA TYR A 446 22.53 -6.36 -13.10
C TYR A 446 21.54 -7.24 -13.85
N TYR A 447 22.07 -8.17 -14.63
CA TYR A 447 21.34 -9.37 -15.01
C TYR A 447 22.15 -10.63 -14.70
N THR A 448 21.48 -11.66 -14.21
CA THR A 448 22.03 -12.99 -13.95
C THR A 448 21.30 -14.01 -14.81
N VAL A 449 22.06 -14.91 -15.43
CA VAL A 449 21.53 -16.01 -16.24
C VAL A 449 21.62 -17.30 -15.43
N ILE A 450 20.50 -18.01 -15.34
CA ILE A 450 20.36 -19.26 -14.58
C ILE A 450 20.02 -20.38 -15.57
N ASP A 451 20.80 -21.47 -15.51
CA ASP A 451 20.47 -22.69 -16.25
C ASP A 451 19.23 -23.34 -15.64
N LEU A 452 18.23 -23.61 -16.47
CA LEU A 452 16.95 -24.12 -16.01
C LEU A 452 17.03 -25.54 -15.43
N ASN A 453 17.98 -26.36 -15.89
CA ASN A 453 18.08 -27.76 -15.48
C ASN A 453 18.86 -27.93 -14.19
N THR A 454 19.92 -27.13 -13.98
CA THR A 454 20.79 -27.20 -12.80
C THR A 454 20.45 -26.17 -11.73
N LEU A 455 19.75 -25.08 -12.10
CA LEU A 455 19.55 -23.88 -11.29
C LEU A 455 20.85 -23.19 -10.83
N GLU A 456 21.95 -23.47 -11.54
CA GLU A 456 23.23 -22.81 -11.33
C GLU A 456 23.28 -21.47 -12.08
N GLN A 457 23.95 -20.49 -11.48
CA GLN A 457 24.23 -19.20 -12.10
C GLN A 457 25.33 -19.40 -13.16
N GLU A 458 24.99 -19.23 -14.44
CA GLU A 458 25.95 -19.36 -15.53
C GLU A 458 26.75 -18.07 -15.73
N GLU A 459 26.07 -16.93 -15.60
CA GLU A 459 26.64 -15.63 -15.91
C GLU A 459 25.99 -14.54 -15.05
N THR A 460 26.76 -13.51 -14.73
CA THR A 460 26.20 -12.24 -14.23
C THR A 460 26.97 -11.07 -14.79
N GLN A 461 26.25 -10.10 -15.34
CA GLN A 461 26.83 -8.89 -15.91
C GLN A 461 26.17 -7.63 -15.34
N ILE A 462 26.94 -6.54 -15.35
CA ILE A 462 26.42 -5.20 -15.08
C ILE A 462 25.75 -4.71 -16.37
N LEU A 463 24.45 -4.46 -16.32
CA LEU A 463 23.69 -3.86 -17.40
C LEU A 463 23.90 -2.34 -17.45
N SER A 464 23.87 -1.68 -16.29
CA SER A 464 24.17 -0.24 -16.17
C SER A 464 24.79 0.08 -14.81
N SER A 465 25.69 1.07 -14.81
CA SER A 465 26.24 1.67 -13.59
C SER A 465 25.64 3.02 -13.23
N ASN A 466 24.65 3.50 -14.00
CA ASN A 466 23.90 4.73 -13.75
C ASN A 466 22.41 4.37 -13.74
N VAL A 467 21.80 4.34 -12.56
CA VAL A 467 20.44 3.83 -12.34
C VAL A 467 19.83 4.56 -11.15
N LEU A 468 18.63 5.10 -11.32
CA LEU A 468 17.89 5.70 -10.22
C LEU A 468 17.24 4.60 -9.38
N GLU A 469 17.43 4.61 -8.06
CA GLU A 469 16.89 3.59 -7.15
C GLU A 469 15.36 3.47 -7.18
N ALA A 470 14.67 4.58 -7.42
CA ALA A 470 13.22 4.62 -7.57
C ALA A 470 12.71 3.94 -8.86
N THR A 471 13.58 3.56 -9.81
CA THR A 471 13.17 2.96 -11.08
C THR A 471 12.43 1.65 -10.88
N CYS A 472 11.39 1.44 -11.69
CA CYS A 472 10.86 0.11 -11.96
C CYS A 472 11.75 -0.58 -13.02
N ILE A 473 11.84 -1.91 -12.95
CA ILE A 473 12.47 -2.72 -14.00
C ILE A 473 11.34 -3.46 -14.71
N HIS A 474 11.23 -3.26 -16.02
CA HIS A 474 10.27 -3.99 -16.85
C HIS A 474 11.00 -4.77 -17.94
N VAL A 475 10.46 -5.96 -18.23
CA VAL A 475 11.02 -6.89 -19.20
C VAL A 475 9.93 -7.40 -20.13
N ALA A 476 10.29 -7.65 -21.39
CA ALA A 476 9.43 -8.32 -22.35
C ALA A 476 10.25 -9.25 -23.24
N GLU A 477 9.73 -10.44 -23.48
CA GLU A 477 10.39 -11.50 -24.26
C GLU A 477 9.86 -11.52 -25.69
N SER A 478 10.77 -11.65 -26.66
CA SER A 478 10.47 -12.01 -28.04
C SER A 478 11.09 -13.37 -28.38
N SER A 479 10.92 -13.83 -29.62
CA SER A 479 11.62 -15.03 -30.11
C SER A 479 13.12 -14.87 -30.29
N SER A 480 13.66 -13.64 -30.25
CA SER A 480 15.08 -13.36 -30.57
C SER A 480 15.84 -12.60 -29.50
N SER A 481 15.16 -11.97 -28.55
CA SER A 481 15.77 -11.13 -27.53
C SER A 481 14.83 -10.89 -26.35
N ILE A 482 15.38 -10.32 -25.28
CA ILE A 482 14.66 -9.74 -24.15
C ILE A 482 14.86 -8.23 -24.20
N MET A 483 13.77 -7.47 -24.12
CA MET A 483 13.81 -6.02 -23.90
C MET A 483 13.78 -5.74 -22.40
N VAL A 484 14.68 -4.88 -21.93
CA VAL A 484 14.75 -4.39 -20.55
C VAL A 484 14.65 -2.87 -20.56
N THR A 485 13.79 -2.31 -19.72
CA THR A 485 13.65 -0.85 -19.56
C THR A 485 13.85 -0.42 -18.12
N TRP A 486 14.54 0.71 -17.92
CA TRP A 486 14.78 1.35 -16.62
C TRP A 486 15.07 2.84 -16.80
N VAL A 487 15.07 3.59 -15.71
CA VAL A 487 15.40 5.02 -15.66
C VAL A 487 16.71 5.25 -14.89
N ASP A 488 17.57 6.11 -15.43
CA ASP A 488 18.84 6.49 -14.80
C ASP A 488 18.72 7.71 -13.86
N GLU A 489 19.80 8.09 -13.19
CA GLU A 489 19.82 9.22 -12.24
C GLU A 489 19.51 10.57 -12.91
N ASP A 490 19.67 10.68 -14.24
CA ASP A 490 19.35 11.85 -15.05
C ASP A 490 17.88 11.83 -15.54
N TYR A 491 17.05 10.93 -15.01
CA TYR A 491 15.66 10.71 -15.41
C TYR A 491 15.53 10.35 -16.91
N SER A 492 16.54 9.68 -17.47
CA SER A 492 16.51 9.18 -18.84
C SER A 492 16.07 7.72 -18.87
N LEU A 493 15.06 7.43 -19.70
CA LEU A 493 14.57 6.07 -19.94
C LEU A 493 15.49 5.36 -20.92
N HIS A 494 15.98 4.20 -20.52
CA HIS A 494 16.75 3.26 -21.34
C HIS A 494 15.86 2.12 -21.81
N ALA A 495 16.15 1.62 -23.01
CA ALA A 495 15.56 0.41 -23.57
C ALA A 495 16.65 -0.43 -24.24
N THR A 496 16.88 -1.61 -23.69
CA THR A 496 18.06 -2.43 -23.99
C THR A 496 17.66 -3.84 -24.33
N LEU A 497 18.29 -4.35 -25.39
CA LEU A 497 18.06 -5.70 -25.87
C LEU A 497 19.19 -6.62 -25.41
N ILE A 498 18.80 -7.77 -24.88
CA ILE A 498 19.69 -8.84 -24.42
C ILE A 498 19.36 -10.11 -25.21
N ASP A 499 20.38 -10.85 -25.65
CA ASP A 499 20.26 -12.20 -26.19
C ASP A 499 21.33 -13.13 -25.59
N ASP A 500 21.56 -14.31 -26.19
CA ASP A 500 22.57 -15.28 -25.72
C ASP A 500 24.02 -14.74 -25.78
N SER A 501 24.26 -13.68 -26.55
CA SER A 501 25.56 -13.01 -26.66
C SER A 501 25.74 -11.88 -25.64
N GLY A 502 24.70 -11.58 -24.86
CA GLY A 502 24.65 -10.49 -23.89
C GLY A 502 23.90 -9.28 -24.43
N VAL A 503 24.35 -8.07 -24.06
CA VAL A 503 23.73 -6.81 -24.50
C VAL A 503 24.03 -6.55 -25.97
N ILE A 504 23.00 -6.52 -26.81
CA ILE A 504 23.12 -6.28 -28.26
C ILE A 504 22.77 -4.85 -28.68
N VAL A 505 21.88 -4.19 -27.94
CA VAL A 505 21.50 -2.79 -28.16
C VAL A 505 21.24 -2.13 -26.82
N ASP A 506 21.81 -0.95 -26.60
CA ASP A 506 21.51 -0.08 -25.47
C ASP A 506 21.15 1.31 -25.99
N LYS A 507 20.02 1.87 -25.54
CA LYS A 507 19.47 3.10 -26.11
C LYS A 507 18.71 3.93 -25.10
N VAL A 508 19.10 5.19 -24.99
CA VAL A 508 18.29 6.23 -24.35
C VAL A 508 17.11 6.59 -25.25
N VAL A 509 15.89 6.34 -24.75
CA VAL A 509 14.62 6.54 -25.45
C VAL A 509 14.10 7.96 -25.30
N SER A 510 14.22 8.52 -24.10
CA SER A 510 13.70 9.83 -23.72
C SER A 510 14.34 10.31 -22.41
N ALA A 511 14.37 11.63 -22.21
CA ALA A 511 14.71 12.26 -20.93
C ALA A 511 13.45 12.72 -20.18
N ASN A 512 13.60 13.08 -18.90
CA ASN A 512 12.55 13.55 -17.99
C ASN A 512 11.38 12.56 -17.86
N VAL A 513 11.70 11.27 -17.79
CA VAL A 513 10.72 10.20 -17.59
C VAL A 513 10.54 9.95 -16.10
N ASP A 514 9.29 9.80 -15.66
CA ASP A 514 9.01 9.39 -14.29
C ASP A 514 9.49 7.94 -14.06
N PRO A 515 10.32 7.68 -13.04
CA PRO A 515 10.95 6.37 -12.83
C PRO A 515 9.96 5.23 -12.55
N ARG A 516 8.74 5.54 -12.12
CA ARG A 516 7.70 4.55 -11.77
C ARG A 516 6.63 4.40 -12.83
N ARG A 517 6.70 5.17 -13.93
CA ARG A 517 5.61 5.28 -14.91
C ARG A 517 6.10 4.98 -16.32
N HIS A 518 6.62 3.78 -16.50
CA HIS A 518 6.96 3.20 -17.79
C HIS A 518 6.69 1.69 -17.77
N CYS A 519 6.48 1.09 -18.93
CA CYS A 519 6.26 -0.35 -19.08
C CYS A 519 6.55 -0.81 -20.51
N VAL A 520 6.74 -2.11 -20.70
CA VAL A 520 7.02 -2.71 -22.00
C VAL A 520 6.18 -3.97 -22.24
N ALA A 521 5.75 -4.17 -23.49
CA ALA A 521 5.16 -5.41 -23.97
C ALA A 521 5.76 -5.80 -25.32
N TYR A 522 5.70 -7.09 -25.67
CA TYR A 522 6.03 -7.60 -26.99
C TYR A 522 4.74 -7.95 -27.75
N VAL A 523 4.67 -7.61 -29.04
CA VAL A 523 3.55 -7.88 -29.95
C VAL A 523 3.98 -8.95 -30.96
N PRO A 524 3.67 -10.24 -30.74
CA PRO A 524 4.24 -11.34 -31.53
C PRO A 524 3.94 -11.27 -33.04
N GLN A 525 2.74 -10.84 -33.42
CA GLN A 525 2.30 -10.85 -34.81
C GLN A 525 2.98 -9.77 -35.67
N LYS A 526 3.44 -8.69 -35.03
CA LYS A 526 4.20 -7.62 -35.68
C LYS A 526 5.71 -7.74 -35.46
N ASP A 527 6.13 -8.62 -34.56
CA ASP A 527 7.53 -8.79 -34.13
C ASP A 527 8.17 -7.47 -33.64
N VAL A 528 7.45 -6.77 -32.76
CA VAL A 528 7.88 -5.48 -32.20
C VAL A 528 7.64 -5.41 -30.70
N TYR A 529 8.45 -4.60 -30.02
CA TYR A 529 8.21 -4.14 -28.67
C TYR A 529 7.45 -2.82 -28.68
N VAL A 530 6.60 -2.66 -27.67
CA VAL A 530 5.88 -1.43 -27.37
C VAL A 530 6.36 -0.95 -26.02
N VAL A 531 7.02 0.21 -25.98
CA VAL A 531 7.45 0.85 -24.73
C VAL A 531 6.60 2.07 -24.50
N ALA A 532 5.84 2.08 -23.41
CA ALA A 532 5.03 3.22 -22.98
C ALA A 532 5.69 3.87 -21.77
N TYR A 533 5.70 5.21 -21.71
CA TYR A 533 6.30 5.95 -20.61
C TYR A 533 5.68 7.34 -20.44
N SER A 534 5.70 7.86 -19.22
CA SER A 534 5.15 9.19 -18.89
C SER A 534 6.23 10.26 -18.89
N ILE A 535 5.93 11.39 -19.54
CA ILE A 535 6.65 12.65 -19.33
C ILE A 535 5.62 13.63 -18.77
N SER A 536 5.83 14.10 -17.54
CA SER A 536 4.81 14.87 -16.83
C SER A 536 3.49 14.08 -16.77
N ASN A 537 2.41 14.58 -17.38
CA ASN A 537 1.10 13.90 -17.43
C ASN A 537 0.76 13.29 -18.79
N GLU A 538 1.66 13.36 -19.78
CA GLU A 538 1.43 12.78 -21.11
C GLU A 538 2.08 11.39 -21.23
N THR A 539 1.36 10.45 -21.84
CA THR A 539 1.93 9.15 -22.20
C THR A 539 2.55 9.21 -23.58
N LYS A 540 3.79 8.76 -23.68
CA LYS A 540 4.50 8.53 -24.93
C LYS A 540 4.60 7.04 -25.16
N ILE A 541 4.40 6.61 -26.40
CA ILE A 541 4.63 5.23 -26.82
C ILE A 541 5.65 5.23 -27.93
N ILE A 542 6.61 4.31 -27.87
CA ILE A 542 7.47 3.98 -29.00
C ILE A 542 7.28 2.53 -29.40
N ILE A 543 7.40 2.30 -30.70
CA ILE A 543 7.43 0.96 -31.28
C ILE A 543 8.88 0.68 -31.67
N VAL A 544 9.43 -0.43 -31.17
CA VAL A 544 10.82 -0.82 -31.36
C VAL A 544 10.86 -2.18 -32.02
N ASP A 545 11.60 -2.34 -33.09
CA ASP A 545 11.81 -3.67 -33.67
C ASP A 545 12.74 -4.53 -32.79
N THR A 546 12.83 -5.81 -33.13
CA THR A 546 13.73 -6.78 -32.47
C THR A 546 15.23 -6.48 -32.63
N HIS A 547 15.58 -5.43 -33.38
CA HIS A 547 16.94 -4.94 -33.60
C HIS A 547 17.20 -3.58 -32.93
N GLY A 548 16.25 -3.06 -32.14
CA GLY A 548 16.40 -1.81 -31.38
C GLY A 548 16.12 -0.52 -32.17
N SER A 549 15.65 -0.61 -33.41
CA SER A 549 15.26 0.56 -34.20
C SER A 549 13.88 1.04 -33.77
N ILE A 550 13.76 2.35 -33.52
CA ILE A 550 12.46 2.96 -33.21
C ILE A 550 11.73 3.18 -34.53
N LEU A 551 10.62 2.47 -34.72
CA LEU A 551 9.81 2.51 -35.94
C LEU A 551 8.80 3.67 -35.92
N SER A 552 8.22 3.96 -34.75
CA SER A 552 7.24 5.03 -34.59
C SER A 552 7.25 5.60 -33.17
N ARG A 553 6.70 6.81 -33.05
CA ARG A 553 6.46 7.50 -31.78
C ARG A 553 5.03 8.03 -31.76
N ILE A 554 4.35 7.81 -30.65
CA ILE A 554 2.95 8.16 -30.45
C ILE A 554 2.86 8.97 -29.16
N SER A 555 1.94 9.94 -29.12
CA SER A 555 1.60 10.68 -27.91
C SER A 555 0.12 10.51 -27.63
N ILE A 556 -0.20 10.21 -26.38
CA ILE A 556 -1.57 10.04 -25.89
C ILE A 556 -1.74 11.00 -24.72
N ASP A 557 -2.82 11.78 -24.77
CA ASP A 557 -3.20 12.74 -23.73
C ASP A 557 -3.90 12.04 -22.56
N GLU A 558 -3.31 10.95 -22.10
CA GLU A 558 -3.80 10.16 -20.98
C GLU A 558 -2.61 9.56 -20.22
N PRO A 559 -2.38 9.90 -18.95
CA PRO A 559 -1.25 9.42 -18.16
C PRO A 559 -1.19 7.90 -17.97
N LEU A 560 0.01 7.35 -17.73
CA LEU A 560 0.16 5.98 -17.19
C LEU A 560 -0.10 5.95 -15.68
N ALA A 561 -0.57 4.83 -15.15
CA ALA A 561 -0.55 4.57 -13.71
C ALA A 561 0.89 4.56 -13.16
N TRP A 562 1.01 4.58 -11.83
CA TRP A 562 2.25 4.16 -11.15
C TRP A 562 2.35 2.63 -11.21
N PHE A 563 3.54 2.11 -11.48
CA PHE A 563 3.77 0.70 -11.80
C PHE A 563 2.78 0.22 -12.88
N PRO A 564 2.76 0.88 -14.05
CA PRO A 564 1.77 0.62 -15.06
C PRO A 564 1.97 -0.78 -15.65
N VAL A 565 0.87 -1.38 -16.06
CA VAL A 565 0.86 -2.66 -16.77
C VAL A 565 0.26 -2.48 -18.15
N ILE A 566 0.79 -3.25 -19.09
CA ILE A 566 0.46 -3.21 -20.51
C ILE A 566 0.23 -4.64 -21.00
N THR A 567 -0.81 -4.83 -21.81
CA THR A 567 -1.10 -6.11 -22.44
C THR A 567 -1.49 -5.94 -23.90
N VAL A 568 -1.27 -6.97 -24.70
CA VAL A 568 -1.63 -6.98 -26.12
C VAL A 568 -3.07 -7.47 -26.26
N VAL A 569 -3.91 -6.67 -26.90
CA VAL A 569 -5.32 -6.97 -27.15
C VAL A 569 -5.48 -7.60 -28.54
N GLU A 570 -4.91 -6.94 -29.54
CA GLU A 570 -4.86 -7.37 -30.94
C GLU A 570 -3.51 -6.98 -31.53
N ASP A 571 -3.19 -7.45 -32.73
CA ASP A 571 -1.92 -7.16 -33.42
C ASP A 571 -1.59 -5.67 -33.53
N ASN A 572 -2.61 -4.80 -33.50
CA ASN A 572 -2.45 -3.35 -33.52
C ASN A 572 -3.09 -2.64 -32.31
N LYS A 573 -3.48 -3.36 -31.27
CA LYS A 573 -4.08 -2.75 -30.08
C LYS A 573 -3.40 -3.26 -28.82
N ILE A 574 -3.08 -2.33 -27.94
CA ILE A 574 -2.64 -2.61 -26.59
C ILE A 574 -3.66 -2.03 -25.62
N ALA A 575 -3.69 -2.58 -24.42
CA ALA A 575 -4.34 -1.94 -23.28
C ALA A 575 -3.28 -1.65 -22.22
N TYR A 576 -3.39 -0.49 -21.56
CA TYR A 576 -2.55 -0.13 -20.43
C TYR A 576 -3.36 0.47 -19.29
N THR A 577 -2.80 0.43 -18.09
CA THR A 577 -3.41 1.05 -16.91
C THR A 577 -3.02 2.52 -16.78
N SER A 578 -4.02 3.38 -16.67
CA SER A 578 -3.93 4.78 -16.32
C SER A 578 -4.29 4.97 -14.84
N VAL A 579 -4.22 6.21 -14.33
CA VAL A 579 -4.43 6.55 -12.91
C VAL A 579 -5.79 6.06 -12.38
N ASN A 580 -6.83 6.13 -13.18
CA ASN A 580 -8.20 5.75 -12.80
C ASN A 580 -8.95 4.96 -13.87
N LYS A 581 -8.27 4.43 -14.90
CA LYS A 581 -8.91 3.70 -16.00
C LYS A 581 -7.98 2.72 -16.70
N VAL A 582 -8.55 1.78 -17.45
CA VAL A 582 -7.84 1.06 -18.52
C VAL A 582 -8.09 1.79 -19.83
N VAL A 583 -7.02 1.98 -20.61
CA VAL A 583 -7.09 2.63 -21.92
C VAL A 583 -6.60 1.66 -22.97
N VAL A 584 -7.42 1.45 -24.00
CA VAL A 584 -7.09 0.64 -25.18
C VAL A 584 -6.74 1.57 -26.32
N VAL A 585 -5.54 1.41 -26.88
CA VAL A 585 -5.03 2.28 -27.94
C VAL A 585 -4.61 1.48 -29.16
N ASN A 586 -4.85 2.07 -30.33
CA ASN A 586 -4.31 1.58 -31.58
C ASN A 586 -2.87 2.07 -31.74
N ILE A 587 -1.92 1.15 -31.85
CA ILE A 587 -0.50 1.48 -31.92
C ILE A 587 -0.03 1.92 -33.33
N ASP A 588 -0.90 1.90 -34.34
CA ASP A 588 -0.56 2.38 -35.68
C ASP A 588 -0.72 3.91 -35.81
N ASP A 589 -1.71 4.48 -35.12
CA ASP A 589 -2.05 5.92 -35.21
C ASP A 589 -2.20 6.61 -33.86
N GLY A 590 -2.15 5.87 -32.75
CA GLY A 590 -2.32 6.40 -31.39
C GLY A 590 -3.76 6.70 -30.99
N SER A 591 -4.74 6.32 -31.82
CA SER A 591 -6.14 6.56 -31.50
C SER A 591 -6.57 5.73 -30.29
N VAL A 592 -7.24 6.37 -29.34
CA VAL A 592 -7.89 5.68 -28.22
C VAL A 592 -9.14 4.99 -28.76
N VAL A 593 -9.18 3.66 -28.60
CA VAL A 593 -10.23 2.79 -29.12
C VAL A 593 -11.34 2.64 -28.08
N GLU A 594 -10.96 2.42 -26.83
CA GLU A 594 -11.86 2.19 -25.70
C GLU A 594 -11.21 2.66 -24.40
N GLU A 595 -12.01 3.17 -23.48
CA GLU A 595 -11.58 3.52 -22.13
C GLU A 595 -12.60 2.96 -21.14
N LYS A 596 -12.10 2.45 -20.02
CA LYS A 596 -12.93 1.95 -18.94
C LYS A 596 -12.47 2.51 -17.61
N GLU A 597 -13.29 3.37 -17.03
CA GLU A 597 -13.10 3.87 -15.66
C GLU A 597 -13.05 2.72 -14.65
N LEU A 598 -12.13 2.86 -13.71
CA LEU A 598 -11.88 1.94 -12.61
C LEU A 598 -12.02 2.71 -11.30
N GLU A 599 -12.50 2.03 -10.27
CA GLU A 599 -12.41 2.58 -8.93
C GLU A 599 -10.95 2.61 -8.46
N LYS A 600 -10.59 3.68 -7.73
CA LYS A 600 -9.32 3.96 -7.02
C LYS A 600 -8.28 2.81 -7.07
N LEU A 601 -7.37 2.87 -8.03
CA LEU A 601 -6.39 1.81 -8.27
C LEU A 601 -5.31 1.70 -7.18
N PRO A 602 -4.74 0.50 -6.98
CA PRO A 602 -3.51 0.34 -6.20
C PRO A 602 -2.34 1.04 -6.91
N VAL A 603 -1.33 1.41 -6.13
CA VAL A 603 -0.14 2.11 -6.67
C VAL A 603 1.15 1.30 -6.48
N THR A 604 1.09 0.15 -5.81
CA THR A 604 2.24 -0.74 -5.56
C THR A 604 2.16 -2.09 -6.28
N GLY A 605 1.06 -2.36 -6.99
CA GLY A 605 0.89 -3.62 -7.70
C GLY A 605 -0.49 -3.78 -8.31
N MET A 606 -0.53 -3.97 -9.61
CA MET A 606 -1.71 -4.39 -10.39
C MET A 606 -1.25 -5.27 -11.55
N SER A 607 -2.16 -6.07 -12.11
CA SER A 607 -1.90 -6.79 -13.35
C SER A 607 -3.07 -6.64 -14.32
N LEU A 608 -2.75 -6.69 -15.62
CA LEU A 608 -3.71 -6.56 -16.71
C LEU A 608 -3.46 -7.68 -17.71
N ILE A 609 -4.46 -8.53 -17.91
CA ILE A 609 -4.38 -9.66 -18.85
C ILE A 609 -5.55 -9.60 -19.81
N HIS A 610 -5.28 -9.88 -21.09
CA HIS A 610 -6.31 -10.11 -22.10
C HIS A 610 -6.52 -11.62 -22.31
N LEU A 611 -7.74 -12.11 -22.05
CA LEU A 611 -8.17 -13.50 -22.30
C LEU A 611 -9.58 -13.52 -22.88
N ASP A 612 -9.83 -14.38 -23.85
CA ASP A 612 -11.18 -14.68 -24.37
C ASP A 612 -12.03 -13.42 -24.72
N GLN A 613 -11.40 -12.37 -25.27
CA GLN A 613 -12.01 -11.07 -25.62
C GLN A 613 -12.39 -10.18 -24.41
N GLU A 614 -11.90 -10.51 -23.22
CA GLU A 614 -12.05 -9.70 -22.01
C GLU A 614 -10.69 -9.23 -21.50
N LEU A 615 -10.66 -8.01 -20.97
CA LEU A 615 -9.55 -7.53 -20.16
C LEU A 615 -9.86 -7.82 -18.70
N GLN A 616 -8.94 -8.50 -18.03
CA GLN A 616 -9.00 -8.75 -16.60
C GLN A 616 -8.00 -7.87 -15.89
N VAL A 617 -8.49 -7.00 -15.01
CA VAL A 617 -7.68 -6.20 -14.10
C VAL A 617 -7.62 -6.92 -12.76
N ILE A 618 -6.43 -7.28 -12.31
CA ILE A 618 -6.21 -7.95 -11.03
C ILE A 618 -5.56 -6.95 -10.08
N THR A 619 -6.12 -6.81 -8.88
CA THR A 619 -5.66 -5.86 -7.85
C THR A 619 -5.73 -6.47 -6.46
N PRO A 620 -4.93 -6.01 -5.49
CA PRO A 620 -5.15 -6.33 -4.09
C PRO A 620 -6.58 -6.01 -3.64
N ASP A 621 -7.15 -6.87 -2.81
CA ASP A 621 -8.42 -6.61 -2.14
C ASP A 621 -8.18 -6.07 -0.72
N TYR A 622 -8.08 -4.75 -0.64
CA TYR A 622 -7.90 -4.00 0.61
C TYR A 622 -9.05 -4.15 1.63
N GLY A 623 -10.20 -4.69 1.22
CA GLY A 623 -11.30 -5.03 2.14
C GLY A 623 -11.19 -6.44 2.73
N SER A 624 -10.13 -7.18 2.41
CA SER A 624 -9.89 -8.56 2.82
C SER A 624 -8.52 -8.70 3.48
N ASN A 625 -8.27 -9.85 4.10
CA ASN A 625 -6.92 -10.19 4.56
C ASN A 625 -6.22 -11.00 3.48
N ASN A 626 -5.16 -10.42 2.90
CA ASN A 626 -4.25 -11.11 2.00
C ASN A 626 -4.94 -11.74 0.77
N THR A 627 -5.94 -11.11 0.15
CA THR A 627 -6.48 -11.60 -1.12
C THR A 627 -6.38 -10.58 -2.25
N VAL A 628 -6.70 -11.03 -3.46
CA VAL A 628 -6.74 -10.23 -4.68
C VAL A 628 -8.12 -10.38 -5.33
N LYS A 629 -8.55 -9.36 -6.07
CA LYS A 629 -9.83 -9.32 -6.79
C LYS A 629 -9.62 -9.16 -8.28
N ILE A 630 -10.57 -9.66 -9.06
CA ILE A 630 -10.60 -9.59 -10.51
C ILE A 630 -11.73 -8.66 -10.94
N LEU A 631 -11.42 -7.75 -11.85
CA LEU A 631 -12.40 -6.93 -12.54
C LEU A 631 -12.34 -7.25 -14.04
N SER A 632 -13.40 -7.89 -14.53
CA SER A 632 -13.53 -8.22 -15.96
C SER A 632 -14.17 -7.07 -16.74
N ILE A 633 -13.51 -6.67 -17.82
CA ILE A 633 -13.91 -5.61 -18.73
C ILE A 633 -14.16 -6.26 -20.09
N LYS A 634 -15.44 -6.34 -20.48
CA LYS A 634 -15.82 -6.78 -21.82
C LYS A 634 -15.50 -5.69 -22.82
N LEU A 635 -14.63 -6.02 -23.78
CA LEU A 635 -14.34 -5.15 -24.90
C LEU A 635 -15.52 -5.13 -25.86
N VAL A 636 -15.93 -3.94 -26.30
CA VAL A 636 -17.04 -3.83 -27.25
C VAL A 636 -16.51 -4.15 -28.65
N SER A 637 -16.89 -5.31 -29.20
CA SER A 637 -16.67 -5.58 -30.61
C SER A 637 -17.53 -4.62 -31.43
N ARG A 638 -16.91 -3.60 -32.03
CA ARG A 638 -17.57 -2.85 -33.11
C ARG A 638 -17.71 -3.81 -34.29
N GLU A 639 -18.89 -4.41 -34.44
CA GLU A 639 -19.26 -4.98 -35.74
C GLU A 639 -19.10 -3.89 -36.79
N THR A 640 -18.17 -4.12 -37.72
CA THR A 640 -17.96 -3.28 -38.89
C THR A 640 -19.26 -3.26 -39.69
N THR A 641 -20.13 -2.31 -39.39
CA THR A 641 -21.31 -2.06 -40.21
C THR A 641 -20.78 -1.50 -41.52
N THR A 642 -20.54 -2.41 -42.46
CA THR A 642 -20.11 -2.09 -43.81
C THR A 642 -21.29 -1.39 -44.46
N THR A 643 -21.38 -0.08 -44.25
CA THR A 643 -22.38 0.74 -44.91
C THR A 643 -21.98 0.78 -46.37
N THR A 644 -22.55 -0.14 -47.14
CA THR A 644 -22.45 -0.14 -48.59
C THR A 644 -23.19 1.11 -49.04
N THR A 645 -22.45 2.21 -49.24
CA THR A 645 -22.96 3.45 -49.80
C THR A 645 -23.38 3.18 -51.23
N THR A 646 -24.62 2.73 -51.41
CA THR A 646 -25.24 2.66 -52.72
C THR A 646 -25.55 4.09 -53.13
N THR A 647 -24.75 4.63 -54.05
CA THR A 647 -25.00 5.93 -54.66
C THR A 647 -26.28 5.83 -55.49
N ILE A 648 -27.39 6.34 -54.97
CA ILE A 648 -28.63 6.47 -55.74
C ILE A 648 -28.79 7.95 -56.08
N SER A 649 -28.60 8.25 -57.37
CA SER A 649 -28.88 9.56 -57.96
C SER A 649 -30.37 9.89 -57.81
N THR A 650 -30.65 11.03 -57.16
CA THR A 650 -31.99 11.59 -57.02
C THR A 650 -32.49 12.11 -58.38
N THR A 651 -33.48 11.43 -58.94
CA THR A 651 -34.35 12.02 -59.97
C THR A 651 -35.72 12.22 -59.35
N THR A 652 -36.12 13.48 -59.23
CA THR A 652 -37.38 13.93 -58.66
C THR A 652 -38.54 13.46 -59.53
N SER A 653 -39.48 12.70 -58.96
CA SER A 653 -40.86 12.67 -59.47
C SER A 653 -41.85 12.25 -58.39
N THR A 654 -43.04 12.80 -58.57
CA THR A 654 -44.19 13.04 -57.69
C THR A 654 -45.00 11.82 -57.25
N THR A 655 -45.50 11.91 -56.01
CA THR A 655 -46.81 11.43 -55.50
C THR A 655 -47.09 9.92 -55.47
N THR A 656 -47.39 9.37 -54.28
CA THR A 656 -48.74 8.93 -53.84
C THR A 656 -48.61 8.09 -52.56
N THR A 657 -49.37 8.47 -51.54
CA THR A 657 -49.54 7.75 -50.27
C THR A 657 -50.41 6.52 -50.47
N ILE A 658 -49.95 5.33 -50.05
CA ILE A 658 -50.80 4.16 -49.79
C ILE A 658 -50.34 3.48 -48.50
N THR A 659 -51.30 3.25 -47.61
CA THR A 659 -51.18 2.60 -46.30
C THR A 659 -51.55 1.12 -46.41
N THR A 660 -50.74 0.21 -45.85
CA THR A 660 -51.10 -1.20 -45.52
C THR A 660 -50.03 -1.75 -44.55
N ILE A 661 -50.28 -1.91 -43.25
CA ILE A 661 -50.88 -3.03 -42.49
C ILE A 661 -50.01 -4.31 -42.40
N THR A 662 -49.46 -4.51 -41.18
CA THR A 662 -49.03 -5.72 -40.40
C THR A 662 -48.53 -7.01 -41.08
N HIS A 663 -47.52 -7.65 -40.46
CA HIS A 663 -47.71 -8.91 -39.71
C HIS A 663 -46.49 -9.29 -38.84
N THR A 664 -46.77 -9.58 -37.57
CA THR A 664 -45.89 -10.17 -36.56
C THR A 664 -45.92 -11.69 -36.68
N THR A 665 -44.77 -12.36 -36.54
CA THR A 665 -44.72 -13.81 -36.29
C THR A 665 -43.68 -14.13 -35.22
N THR A 666 -44.15 -14.64 -34.10
CA THR A 666 -43.37 -15.23 -33.00
C THR A 666 -43.22 -16.73 -33.28
N THR A 667 -42.04 -17.29 -33.03
CA THR A 667 -41.87 -18.76 -32.96
C THR A 667 -41.09 -19.12 -31.71
N THR A 668 -41.67 -20.04 -30.94
CA THR A 668 -41.15 -20.66 -29.72
C THR A 668 -40.64 -22.06 -30.06
N THR A 669 -39.54 -22.51 -29.46
CA THR A 669 -39.21 -23.95 -29.40
C THR A 669 -38.55 -24.31 -28.06
N THR A 670 -38.95 -25.46 -27.54
CA THR A 670 -38.67 -26.05 -26.22
C THR A 670 -37.68 -27.23 -26.35
N THR A 671 -37.50 -28.00 -25.26
CA THR A 671 -36.98 -29.39 -25.10
C THR A 671 -35.46 -29.55 -24.88
N THR A 672 -34.91 -30.38 -23.96
CA THR A 672 -35.39 -31.24 -22.85
C THR A 672 -34.17 -31.74 -22.03
N GLU A 673 -34.37 -32.08 -20.75
CA GLU A 673 -33.44 -32.82 -19.88
C GLU A 673 -33.49 -34.35 -20.10
N THR A 674 -32.39 -35.03 -19.75
CA THR A 674 -32.38 -36.47 -19.47
C THR A 674 -31.48 -36.79 -18.27
N VAL A 675 -31.99 -37.66 -17.39
CA VAL A 675 -31.38 -38.23 -16.18
C VAL A 675 -31.10 -39.71 -16.42
N GLU A 676 -29.98 -40.24 -15.92
CA GLU A 676 -29.76 -41.69 -15.74
C GLU A 676 -29.13 -42.02 -14.38
N THR A 677 -29.51 -43.17 -13.83
CA THR A 677 -29.16 -43.74 -12.51
C THR A 677 -28.89 -45.24 -12.63
N THR A 678 -27.88 -45.79 -11.93
CA THR A 678 -27.83 -47.13 -11.25
C THR A 678 -26.49 -47.31 -10.49
N GLN A 679 -26.43 -47.50 -9.16
CA GLN A 679 -26.29 -48.76 -8.33
C GLN A 679 -25.05 -49.65 -8.62
N SER A 680 -24.24 -50.25 -7.71
CA SER A 680 -24.21 -50.45 -6.23
C SER A 680 -22.93 -51.18 -5.72
N SER A 681 -22.40 -50.82 -4.52
CA SER A 681 -21.79 -51.64 -3.41
C SER A 681 -20.35 -52.24 -3.50
N PRO A 682 -19.71 -52.74 -2.41
CA PRO A 682 -18.86 -51.97 -1.48
C PRO A 682 -17.47 -52.62 -1.16
N THR A 683 -16.46 -51.83 -0.77
CA THR A 683 -15.29 -52.38 -0.05
C THR A 683 -14.75 -51.37 0.97
N GLU A 684 -14.80 -51.74 2.25
CA GLU A 684 -14.15 -51.06 3.37
C GLU A 684 -12.62 -51.18 3.27
N THR A 685 -11.91 -50.06 3.39
CA THR A 685 -10.59 -50.02 4.04
C THR A 685 -10.36 -48.64 4.67
N SER A 686 -10.44 -48.65 6.00
CA SER A 686 -9.92 -47.69 6.98
C SER A 686 -8.79 -46.75 6.52
N GLN A 687 -9.01 -45.43 6.63
CA GLN A 687 -8.00 -44.44 7.04
C GLN A 687 -8.68 -43.22 7.69
N GLN A 688 -8.39 -42.99 8.97
CA GLN A 688 -8.84 -41.83 9.76
C GLN A 688 -8.14 -40.54 9.31
N PRO A 689 -8.83 -39.39 9.31
CA PRO A 689 -8.19 -38.08 9.31
C PRO A 689 -7.77 -37.69 10.74
N THR A 690 -6.47 -37.49 10.93
CA THR A 690 -5.85 -36.95 12.14
C THR A 690 -6.07 -35.44 12.26
N SER A 691 -7.33 -35.03 12.48
CA SER A 691 -7.66 -33.67 12.93
C SER A 691 -8.75 -33.62 14.01
N LEU A 692 -9.41 -34.75 14.32
CA LEU A 692 -10.37 -34.83 15.45
C LEU A 692 -9.74 -35.17 16.81
N VAL A 693 -8.48 -35.60 16.85
CA VAL A 693 -7.89 -36.16 18.09
C VAL A 693 -7.58 -35.05 19.10
N GLN A 694 -7.23 -33.84 18.67
CA GLN A 694 -6.84 -32.76 19.59
C GLN A 694 -8.03 -32.03 20.23
N TYR A 695 -9.18 -31.95 19.56
CA TYR A 695 -10.42 -31.36 20.11
C TYR A 695 -11.16 -32.30 21.08
N SER A 696 -10.93 -33.61 20.98
CA SER A 696 -11.53 -34.58 21.89
C SER A 696 -10.98 -34.46 23.31
N HIS A 697 -9.69 -34.16 23.48
CA HIS A 697 -9.04 -34.16 24.79
C HIS A 697 -9.49 -33.02 25.71
N VAL A 698 -9.70 -31.82 25.17
CA VAL A 698 -10.18 -30.66 25.94
C VAL A 698 -11.65 -30.84 26.33
N LEU A 699 -12.50 -31.30 25.40
CA LEU A 699 -13.90 -31.57 25.68
C LEU A 699 -14.05 -32.73 26.70
N ILE A 700 -13.21 -33.77 26.59
CA ILE A 700 -13.16 -34.87 27.58
C ILE A 700 -12.71 -34.36 28.95
N LEU A 701 -11.75 -33.44 29.02
CA LEU A 701 -11.28 -32.84 30.27
C LEU A 701 -12.37 -31.99 30.95
N ILE A 702 -13.10 -31.19 30.17
CA ILE A 702 -14.22 -30.38 30.67
C ILE A 702 -15.35 -31.30 31.17
N VAL A 703 -15.72 -32.33 30.40
CA VAL A 703 -16.75 -33.30 30.80
C VAL A 703 -16.31 -34.09 32.04
N MET A 704 -15.04 -34.49 32.15
CA MET A 704 -14.49 -35.14 33.34
C MET A 704 -14.53 -34.22 34.56
N LEU A 705 -14.19 -32.93 34.42
CA LEU A 705 -14.27 -31.95 35.50
C LEU A 705 -15.70 -31.78 36.00
N VAL A 706 -16.66 -31.68 35.08
CA VAL A 706 -18.09 -31.59 35.39
C VAL A 706 -18.58 -32.85 36.11
N ILE A 707 -18.18 -34.05 35.64
CA ILE A 707 -18.54 -35.32 36.29
C ILE A 707 -17.92 -35.42 37.69
N ILE A 708 -16.66 -35.01 37.88
CA ILE A 708 -16.00 -35.00 39.20
C ILE A 708 -16.72 -34.06 40.16
N VAL A 709 -17.09 -32.86 39.71
CA VAL A 709 -17.85 -31.89 40.52
C VAL A 709 -19.23 -32.45 40.88
N VAL A 710 -19.93 -33.08 39.94
CA VAL A 710 -21.22 -33.74 40.19
C VAL A 710 -21.08 -34.91 41.18
N LEU A 711 -20.05 -35.74 41.07
CA LEU A 711 -19.79 -36.84 42.00
C LEU A 711 -19.44 -36.35 43.41
N ILE A 712 -18.67 -35.26 43.54
CA ILE A 712 -18.37 -34.61 44.81
C ILE A 712 -19.67 -34.06 45.43
N LEU A 713 -20.53 -33.42 44.63
CA LEU A 713 -21.82 -32.91 45.10
C LEU A 713 -22.78 -34.03 45.54
N ILE A 714 -22.78 -35.18 44.85
CA ILE A 714 -23.57 -36.37 45.24
C ILE A 714 -23.04 -36.99 46.54
N LYS A 715 -21.72 -37.04 46.74
CA LYS A 715 -21.09 -37.62 47.93
C LYS A 715 -21.28 -36.76 49.19
N TYR A 716 -21.51 -35.45 49.05
CA TYR A 716 -21.79 -34.52 50.16
C TYR A 716 -23.29 -34.30 50.46
N LYS A 717 -24.17 -35.01 49.74
CA LYS A 717 -25.63 -35.01 49.93
C LYS A 717 -26.16 -36.27 50.63
N LYS A 718 -25.32 -37.30 50.82
CA LYS A 718 -25.45 -38.32 51.87
C LYS A 718 -24.66 -37.87 53.10
#